data_AF-A0A4S4KMR2-F1
#
_entry.id   AF-A0A4S4KMR2-F1
#
_cell.length_a   1.000
_cell.length_b   1.000
_cell.length_c   1.000
_cell.angle_alpha   90.00
_cell.angle_beta   90.00
_cell.angle_gamma   90.00
#
_symmetry.space_group_name_H-M   'P 1'
#
loop_
_entity.id
_entity.type
_entity.pdbx_description
1 polymer ?
#
loop_
_entity_poly.entity_id
_entity_poly.type
_entity_poly.pdbx_seq_one_letter_code
_entity_poly.pdbx_strand_id
1 'polypeptide(L)'
;MGVIGDIYKLEERGAAAGIFWGAVLIGPAFAPMIGGIMTHYYSWRVMQYGLLSFGILSFTLTYFLQPETSQPGARGVDKALAGGLVLLTDYFILVPIAFTLGAKYKISNEALIGALCIPVGVGNFIGAPLTGALSDRMVVKWRKKRGNQWVPEDRLRATTLGAAVFVPLSILLCGILTTYVDGTPGLILNCLCLFMNGLGVDFVLSPSAAYNVDILHDHSAEVTAANMAFRNGFMSICVAFILPMINHLGILVTYTIVALVAWWGFVLIWLIISSVEHSRQEVQDRAHEWAESQGLETKYVDLAVHFIGASGIPKMDVVGTADPYFVAKLDSNITFISSVQPNTLSPVWNELWKVKNVPSHANLHIEVLDKDNGNITDDYIGNINTTVAPGAKELTIEGPSLRRNRGTFWLKIDSEPSKDTKPETRAYIFDGPIRYTRHFSPTVGRLTNLDDARLYSTWKMYLRGVRLFFGDTEQPWNKNYKAAQTIFQGPASIAVRSTIQAGHRLLYARTSSNGFGIVESAKDVMTILYGGQEGTVSAHRVKPAVYTYIISIDDDSFRFSETGAAFFVDFASKHALHSNCAQAVRYSGEFHPRPEGGWEDFNDETPDDQVHWELVIDNNSGTYSPDPMMLPTLKELLEYNFPGFRIHAWDHNDPRLAASREACRAYALSKRGVQQDELQPHIHGGETVLHDVSVRSANGVPVGSPPANGIPTLT
;
A
#
# COMPACT_ATOMS: atom_id res chain seq x y z
N MET A 1 7.41 -19.01 6.21
CA MET A 1 7.71 -17.89 5.29
C MET A 1 6.71 -17.78 4.17
N GLY A 2 6.45 -18.84 3.37
CA GLY A 2 5.40 -18.81 2.33
C GLY A 2 4.05 -18.28 2.85
N VAL A 3 3.51 -18.92 3.89
CA VAL A 3 2.27 -18.50 4.57
C VAL A 3 2.29 -17.05 5.09
N ILE A 4 3.45 -16.52 5.52
CA ILE A 4 3.54 -15.12 6.00
C ILE A 4 3.52 -14.15 4.81
N GLY A 5 4.15 -14.54 3.70
CA GLY A 5 4.09 -13.78 2.44
C GLY A 5 2.68 -13.72 1.87
N ASP A 6 1.90 -14.78 2.07
CA ASP A 6 0.50 -14.89 1.62
C ASP A 6 -0.47 -14.06 2.49
N ILE A 7 -0.20 -13.90 3.79
CA ILE A 7 -1.10 -13.24 4.74
C ILE A 7 -0.80 -11.73 4.91
N TYR A 8 0.48 -11.31 4.85
CA TYR A 8 0.89 -9.94 5.20
C TYR A 8 1.33 -9.12 3.97
N LYS A 9 1.04 -7.82 3.97
CA LYS A 9 1.38 -6.85 2.90
C LYS A 9 2.86 -6.45 2.92
N LEU A 10 3.39 -5.98 1.78
CA LEU A 10 4.80 -5.64 1.58
C LEU A 10 5.38 -4.70 2.66
N GLU A 11 4.60 -3.74 3.14
CA GLU A 11 5.02 -2.76 4.14
C GLU A 11 5.05 -3.28 5.59
N GLU A 12 4.41 -4.43 5.84
CA GLU A 12 4.27 -5.05 7.18
C GLU A 12 4.94 -6.43 7.25
N ARG A 13 5.36 -6.98 6.10
CA ARG A 13 6.03 -8.28 5.99
C ARG A 13 7.32 -8.36 6.81
N GLY A 14 8.10 -7.28 6.87
CA GLY A 14 9.32 -7.22 7.67
C GLY A 14 9.04 -7.42 9.17
N ALA A 15 8.07 -6.66 9.70
CA ALA A 15 7.62 -6.80 11.07
C ALA A 15 6.98 -8.18 11.37
N ALA A 16 6.09 -8.67 10.51
CA ALA A 16 5.43 -9.96 10.71
C ALA A 16 6.41 -11.15 10.64
N ALA A 17 7.34 -11.13 9.68
CA ALA A 17 8.42 -12.11 9.61
C ALA A 17 9.33 -12.02 10.84
N GLY A 18 9.63 -10.80 11.31
CA GLY A 18 10.42 -10.57 12.52
C GLY A 18 9.78 -11.14 13.79
N ILE A 19 8.45 -10.98 13.97
CA ILE A 19 7.71 -11.56 15.11
C ILE A 19 7.72 -13.09 15.05
N PHE A 20 7.46 -13.67 13.88
CA PHE A 20 7.49 -15.12 13.69
C PHE A 20 8.88 -15.70 13.96
N TRP A 21 9.94 -15.10 13.40
CA TRP A 21 11.31 -15.52 13.63
C TRP A 21 11.72 -15.36 15.09
N GLY A 22 11.34 -14.27 15.74
CA GLY A 22 11.53 -14.11 17.19
C GLY A 22 10.96 -15.30 17.96
N ALA A 23 9.69 -15.66 17.71
CA ALA A 23 9.04 -16.79 18.37
C ALA A 23 9.73 -18.15 18.08
N VAL A 24 10.16 -18.38 16.83
CA VAL A 24 10.85 -19.63 16.44
C VAL A 24 12.23 -19.75 17.10
N LEU A 25 12.96 -18.63 17.23
CA LEU A 25 14.34 -18.61 17.75
C LEU A 25 14.43 -18.83 19.27
N ILE A 26 13.31 -18.76 20.00
CA ILE A 26 13.23 -19.21 21.39
C ILE A 26 13.53 -20.71 21.50
N GLY A 27 13.04 -21.53 20.57
CA GLY A 27 13.17 -22.99 20.61
C GLY A 27 14.64 -23.45 20.74
N PRO A 28 15.53 -23.07 19.80
CA PRO A 28 16.96 -23.38 19.86
C PRO A 28 17.69 -22.88 21.11
N ALA A 29 17.20 -21.84 21.77
CA ALA A 29 17.82 -21.29 22.97
C ALA A 29 17.55 -22.11 24.23
N PHE A 30 16.31 -22.60 24.36
CA PHE A 30 15.89 -23.42 25.50
C PHE A 30 16.17 -24.92 25.30
N ALA A 31 16.28 -25.37 24.04
CA ALA A 31 16.50 -26.78 23.73
C ALA A 31 17.77 -27.37 24.38
N PRO A 32 18.95 -26.71 24.39
CA PRO A 32 20.14 -27.22 25.08
C PRO A 32 19.97 -27.34 26.60
N MET A 33 19.28 -26.37 27.23
CA MET A 33 18.99 -26.44 28.67
C MET A 33 18.03 -27.58 28.99
N ILE A 34 16.93 -27.71 28.25
CA ILE A 34 15.95 -28.80 28.45
C ILE A 34 16.60 -30.16 28.15
N GLY A 35 17.38 -30.26 27.08
CA GLY A 35 18.16 -31.45 26.75
C GLY A 35 19.17 -31.80 27.85
N GLY A 36 19.87 -30.80 28.40
CA GLY A 36 20.77 -30.93 29.54
C GLY A 36 20.07 -31.38 30.82
N ILE A 37 18.87 -30.87 31.13
CA ILE A 37 18.05 -31.33 32.27
C ILE A 37 17.65 -32.80 32.07
N MET A 38 17.20 -33.17 30.87
CA MET A 38 16.73 -34.52 30.57
C MET A 38 17.88 -35.55 30.56
N THR A 39 19.07 -35.15 30.14
CA THR A 39 20.27 -36.01 30.14
C THR A 39 20.87 -36.13 31.54
N HIS A 40 20.93 -35.03 32.29
CA HIS A 40 21.50 -35.00 33.64
C HIS A 40 20.64 -35.73 34.68
N TYR A 41 19.32 -35.51 34.67
CA TYR A 41 18.42 -36.08 35.69
C TYR A 41 17.76 -37.40 35.27
N TYR A 42 17.70 -37.69 33.97
CA TYR A 42 17.11 -38.92 33.47
C TYR A 42 18.12 -39.69 32.61
N SER A 43 17.93 -39.70 31.29
CA SER A 43 18.78 -40.41 30.35
C SER A 43 18.60 -39.80 28.97
N TRP A 44 19.66 -39.82 28.16
CA TRP A 44 19.60 -39.42 26.76
C TRP A 44 18.51 -40.17 25.97
N ARG A 45 18.16 -41.41 26.36
CA ARG A 45 17.07 -42.18 25.72
C ARG A 45 15.70 -41.56 25.97
N VAL A 46 15.45 -41.08 27.19
CA VAL A 46 14.18 -40.44 27.58
C VAL A 46 14.01 -39.11 26.84
N MET A 47 15.10 -38.35 26.65
CA MET A 47 15.12 -37.16 25.81
C MET A 47 14.70 -37.48 24.37
N GLN A 48 15.22 -38.56 23.77
CA GLN A 48 14.86 -38.96 22.39
C GLN A 48 13.39 -39.38 22.27
N TYR A 49 12.83 -40.10 23.26
CA TYR A 49 11.39 -40.41 23.28
C TYR A 49 10.52 -39.16 23.45
N GLY A 50 10.99 -38.17 24.19
CA GLY A 50 10.33 -36.86 24.30
C GLY A 50 10.28 -36.13 22.95
N LEU A 51 11.40 -36.09 22.21
CA LEU A 51 11.46 -35.50 20.88
C LEU A 51 10.54 -36.22 19.88
N LEU A 52 10.49 -37.56 19.93
CA LEU A 52 9.58 -38.36 19.12
C LEU A 52 8.10 -37.99 19.40
N SER A 53 7.74 -37.90 20.68
CA SER A 53 6.36 -37.57 21.09
C SER A 53 5.96 -36.15 20.65
N PHE A 54 6.87 -35.18 20.79
CA PHE A 54 6.64 -33.80 20.36
C PHE A 54 6.56 -33.67 18.83
N GLY A 55 7.36 -34.45 18.10
CA GLY A 55 7.30 -34.55 16.63
C GLY A 55 5.95 -35.11 16.13
N ILE A 56 5.44 -36.17 16.76
CA ILE A 56 4.12 -36.74 16.43
C ILE A 56 3.00 -35.73 16.71
N LEU A 57 3.07 -35.02 17.84
CA LEU A 57 2.09 -33.98 18.18
C LEU A 57 2.11 -32.83 17.16
N SER A 58 3.30 -32.32 16.81
CA SER A 58 3.45 -31.27 15.81
C SER A 58 2.94 -31.69 14.43
N PHE A 59 3.24 -32.92 14.00
CA PHE A 59 2.71 -33.48 12.76
C PHE A 59 1.18 -33.56 12.77
N THR A 60 0.61 -34.06 13.87
CA THR A 60 -0.84 -34.20 14.04
C THR A 60 -1.54 -32.83 13.97
N LEU A 61 -1.03 -31.83 14.70
CA LEU A 61 -1.56 -30.47 14.67
C LEU A 61 -1.46 -29.85 13.28
N THR A 62 -0.34 -30.05 12.58
CA THR A 62 -0.14 -29.54 11.22
C THR A 62 -1.14 -30.18 10.25
N TYR A 63 -1.30 -31.50 10.29
CA TYR A 63 -2.20 -32.26 9.42
C TYR A 63 -3.68 -31.84 9.57
N PHE A 64 -4.13 -31.55 10.79
CA PHE A 64 -5.54 -31.20 11.05
C PHE A 64 -5.85 -29.69 11.00
N LEU A 65 -4.86 -28.82 11.28
CA LEU A 65 -5.11 -27.37 11.41
C LEU A 65 -4.60 -26.54 10.23
N GLN A 66 -3.71 -27.08 9.37
CA GLN A 66 -3.28 -26.37 8.16
C GLN A 66 -3.99 -26.94 6.91
N PRO A 67 -4.89 -26.17 6.27
CA PRO A 67 -5.33 -26.48 4.92
C PRO A 67 -4.15 -26.35 3.94
N GLU A 68 -4.07 -27.28 2.98
CA GLU A 68 -2.94 -27.42 2.06
C GLU A 68 -2.84 -26.23 1.09
N THR A 69 -1.75 -25.46 1.16
CA THR A 69 -1.54 -24.22 0.39
C THR A 69 -0.42 -24.33 -0.66
N SER A 70 0.07 -25.52 -1.00
CA SER A 70 1.17 -25.66 -1.96
C SER A 70 0.70 -25.44 -3.41
N GLN A 71 1.17 -24.37 -4.06
CA GLN A 71 1.09 -24.26 -5.51
C GLN A 71 2.20 -25.11 -6.17
N PRO A 72 1.90 -25.99 -7.15
CA PRO A 72 2.90 -26.85 -7.75
C PRO A 72 3.82 -26.10 -8.74
N GLY A 73 5.15 -26.27 -8.64
CA GLY A 73 6.06 -26.06 -9.79
C GLY A 73 7.38 -25.30 -9.60
N ALA A 74 7.78 -24.93 -8.39
CA ALA A 74 8.90 -24.01 -8.18
C ALA A 74 10.27 -24.72 -8.01
N ARG A 75 11.16 -24.64 -9.03
CA ARG A 75 12.59 -24.99 -8.94
C ARG A 75 13.43 -24.03 -9.79
N GLY A 76 14.39 -23.37 -9.14
CA GLY A 76 15.50 -22.63 -9.76
C GLY A 76 16.26 -21.81 -8.72
N VAL A 77 17.58 -21.68 -8.85
CA VAL A 77 18.52 -21.09 -7.87
C VAL A 77 19.22 -19.89 -8.51
N ASP A 78 19.62 -18.87 -7.72
CA ASP A 78 20.96 -18.23 -7.72
C ASP A 78 21.10 -17.04 -6.73
N LYS A 79 22.26 -17.02 -6.04
CA LYS A 79 22.88 -15.96 -5.18
C LYS A 79 22.43 -15.83 -3.71
N ALA A 80 23.38 -16.03 -2.77
CA ALA A 80 23.51 -15.27 -1.51
C ALA A 80 24.74 -15.70 -0.67
N LEU A 81 25.76 -14.84 -0.50
CA LEU A 81 26.98 -15.13 0.29
C LEU A 81 27.03 -14.40 1.66
N ALA A 82 26.35 -13.25 1.80
CA ALA A 82 26.57 -12.34 2.93
C ALA A 82 25.87 -12.78 4.24
N GLY A 83 24.65 -13.32 4.16
CA GLY A 83 23.88 -13.74 5.35
C GLY A 83 24.44 -14.99 6.06
N GLY A 84 25.23 -15.81 5.36
CA GLY A 84 25.86 -16.99 5.96
C GLY A 84 27.11 -16.69 6.79
N LEU A 85 27.85 -15.65 6.44
CA LEU A 85 29.04 -15.23 7.19
C LEU A 85 28.68 -14.64 8.56
N VAL A 86 27.48 -14.08 8.73
CA VAL A 86 27.00 -13.57 10.02
C VAL A 86 26.49 -14.70 10.92
N LEU A 87 25.71 -15.63 10.37
CA LEU A 87 25.26 -16.81 11.14
C LEU A 87 26.44 -17.69 11.62
N LEU A 88 27.60 -17.58 10.96
CA LEU A 88 28.84 -18.24 11.35
C LEU A 88 29.27 -17.96 12.79
N THR A 89 29.04 -16.74 13.27
CA THR A 89 29.48 -16.33 14.61
C THR A 89 28.72 -17.08 15.71
N ASP A 90 27.41 -17.28 15.54
CA ASP A 90 26.57 -18.01 16.50
C ASP A 90 27.08 -19.44 16.70
N TYR A 91 27.41 -20.14 15.61
CA TYR A 91 27.89 -21.52 15.69
C TYR A 91 29.28 -21.61 16.31
N PHE A 92 30.19 -20.68 15.99
CA PHE A 92 31.54 -20.65 16.56
C PHE A 92 31.54 -20.38 18.07
N ILE A 93 30.50 -19.71 18.57
CA ILE A 93 30.30 -19.42 19.99
C ILE A 93 29.57 -20.56 20.71
N LEU A 94 28.50 -21.09 20.11
CA LEU A 94 27.59 -22.04 20.76
C LEU A 94 28.09 -23.50 20.68
N VAL A 95 28.69 -23.91 19.56
CA VAL A 95 29.12 -25.31 19.36
C VAL A 95 30.20 -25.73 20.37
N PRO A 96 31.24 -24.93 20.67
CA PRO A 96 32.25 -25.32 21.63
C PRO A 96 31.94 -24.85 23.07
N ILE A 97 30.72 -24.38 23.38
CA ILE A 97 30.42 -23.68 24.64
C ILE A 97 30.76 -24.50 25.90
N ALA A 98 30.62 -25.83 25.81
CA ALA A 98 31.03 -26.77 26.87
C ALA A 98 32.56 -26.83 27.05
N PHE A 99 33.31 -26.75 25.96
CA PHE A 99 34.78 -26.81 25.92
C PHE A 99 35.47 -25.45 26.13
N THR A 100 34.73 -24.35 25.95
CA THR A 100 35.23 -22.99 26.19
C THR A 100 34.76 -22.49 27.57
N LEU A 101 33.52 -22.01 27.67
CA LEU A 101 32.98 -21.45 28.91
C LEU A 101 32.78 -22.53 29.98
N GLY A 102 32.28 -23.71 29.60
CA GLY A 102 32.09 -24.83 30.53
C GLY A 102 33.40 -25.27 31.18
N ALA A 103 34.44 -25.49 30.38
CA ALA A 103 35.77 -25.86 30.87
C ALA A 103 36.45 -24.73 31.65
N LYS A 104 36.42 -23.49 31.13
CA LYS A 104 37.07 -22.33 31.78
C LYS A 104 36.47 -22.01 33.14
N TYR A 105 35.14 -21.99 33.24
CA TYR A 105 34.43 -21.63 34.47
C TYR A 105 34.07 -22.85 35.33
N LYS A 106 34.63 -24.03 35.01
CA LYS A 106 34.44 -25.29 35.77
C LYS A 106 32.98 -25.68 35.95
N ILE A 107 32.16 -25.45 34.93
CA ILE A 107 30.74 -25.81 34.91
C ILE A 107 30.63 -27.24 34.40
N SER A 108 30.36 -28.19 35.29
CA SER A 108 30.22 -29.62 34.95
C SER A 108 28.77 -30.08 34.77
N ASN A 109 27.80 -29.25 35.18
CA ASN A 109 26.38 -29.57 35.04
C ASN A 109 25.88 -29.28 33.61
N GLU A 110 25.42 -30.31 32.91
CA GLU A 110 24.96 -30.26 31.53
C GLU A 110 23.79 -29.28 31.32
N ALA A 111 22.90 -29.14 32.30
CA ALA A 111 21.82 -28.15 32.26
C ALA A 111 22.33 -26.71 32.38
N LEU A 112 23.36 -26.47 33.20
CA LEU A 112 23.97 -25.14 33.34
C LEU A 112 24.81 -24.77 32.10
N ILE A 113 25.48 -25.74 31.47
CA ILE A 113 26.14 -25.53 30.16
C ILE A 113 25.09 -25.16 29.11
N GLY A 114 23.97 -25.89 29.05
CA GLY A 114 22.87 -25.59 28.14
C GLY A 114 22.20 -24.23 28.39
N ALA A 115 22.13 -23.78 29.65
CA ALA A 115 21.59 -22.47 30.02
C ALA A 115 22.43 -21.29 29.49
N LEU A 116 23.71 -21.49 29.18
CA LEU A 116 24.56 -20.46 28.56
C LEU A 116 24.13 -20.10 27.12
N CYS A 117 23.25 -20.90 26.50
CA CYS A 117 22.67 -20.57 25.19
C CYS A 117 21.49 -19.57 25.28
N ILE A 118 20.91 -19.38 26.48
CA ILE A 118 19.73 -18.52 26.69
C ILE A 118 20.00 -17.05 26.34
N PRO A 119 21.13 -16.43 26.74
CA PRO A 119 21.41 -15.04 26.39
C PRO A 119 21.37 -14.76 24.88
N VAL A 120 21.97 -15.63 24.05
CA VAL A 120 21.90 -15.52 22.58
C VAL A 120 20.44 -15.57 22.10
N GLY A 121 19.67 -16.53 22.61
CA GLY A 121 18.26 -16.68 22.28
C GLY A 121 17.37 -15.49 22.64
N VAL A 122 17.59 -14.89 23.81
CA VAL A 122 16.88 -13.67 24.23
C VAL A 122 17.29 -12.50 23.34
N GLY A 123 18.57 -12.41 22.95
CA GLY A 123 19.06 -11.47 21.96
C GLY A 123 18.32 -11.59 20.63
N ASN A 124 18.19 -12.81 20.11
CA ASN A 124 17.47 -13.10 18.86
C ASN A 124 15.98 -12.73 18.95
N PHE A 125 15.32 -13.17 20.04
CA PHE A 125 13.90 -12.89 20.27
C PHE A 125 13.57 -11.38 20.25
N ILE A 126 14.46 -10.55 20.80
CA ILE A 126 14.30 -9.09 20.81
C ILE A 126 14.75 -8.48 19.47
N GLY A 127 15.82 -9.00 18.88
CA GLY A 127 16.46 -8.46 17.68
C GLY A 127 15.59 -8.57 16.43
N ALA A 128 14.91 -9.71 16.23
CA ALA A 128 14.14 -9.96 15.02
C ALA A 128 12.95 -8.99 14.82
N PRO A 129 12.03 -8.77 15.80
CA PRO A 129 10.93 -7.82 15.63
C PRO A 129 11.40 -6.38 15.54
N LEU A 130 12.40 -6.00 16.35
CA LEU A 130 12.91 -4.64 16.41
C LEU A 130 13.58 -4.23 15.09
N THR A 131 14.34 -5.13 14.48
CA THR A 131 14.99 -4.88 13.19
C THR A 131 14.00 -4.93 12.04
N GLY A 132 13.01 -5.84 12.07
CA GLY A 132 11.94 -5.86 11.06
C GLY A 132 11.26 -4.49 10.95
N ALA A 133 10.83 -3.94 12.09
CA ALA A 133 10.22 -2.61 12.13
C ALA A 133 11.19 -1.47 11.73
N LEU A 134 12.46 -1.56 12.11
CA LEU A 134 13.48 -0.58 11.70
C LEU A 134 13.71 -0.62 10.18
N SER A 135 13.70 -1.82 9.59
CA SER A 135 13.89 -2.07 8.18
C SER A 135 12.76 -1.46 7.34
N ASP A 136 11.51 -1.66 7.74
CA ASP A 136 10.34 -1.04 7.09
C ASP A 136 10.39 0.49 7.19
N ARG A 137 10.79 1.03 8.35
CA ARG A 137 11.00 2.48 8.52
C ARG A 137 12.11 3.03 7.61
N MET A 138 13.19 2.29 7.39
CA MET A 138 14.27 2.70 6.49
C MET A 138 13.79 2.78 5.05
N VAL A 139 13.03 1.79 4.57
CA VAL A 139 12.44 1.82 3.22
C VAL A 139 11.54 3.04 3.05
N VAL A 140 10.63 3.31 3.99
CA VAL A 140 9.74 4.49 3.90
C VAL A 140 10.53 5.80 3.90
N LYS A 141 11.56 5.91 4.75
CA LYS A 141 12.39 7.11 4.86
C LYS A 141 13.15 7.40 3.56
N TRP A 142 13.78 6.38 2.98
CA TRP A 142 14.61 6.54 1.79
C TRP A 142 13.78 6.64 0.50
N ARG A 143 12.63 5.97 0.43
CA ARG A 143 11.62 6.17 -0.62
C ARG A 143 11.13 7.61 -0.69
N LYS A 144 10.83 8.23 0.48
CA LYS A 144 10.45 9.65 0.55
C LYS A 144 11.57 10.57 0.08
N LYS A 145 12.81 10.27 0.46
CA LYS A 145 13.99 11.08 0.06
C LYS A 145 14.25 11.05 -1.45
N ARG A 146 13.76 10.04 -2.17
CA ARG A 146 13.90 9.87 -3.62
C ARG A 146 12.58 10.06 -4.39
N GLY A 147 11.69 10.90 -3.90
CA GLY A 147 10.47 11.26 -4.64
C GLY A 147 9.55 10.06 -4.92
N ASN A 148 9.35 9.20 -3.92
CA ASN A 148 8.49 7.99 -3.96
C ASN A 148 8.99 6.80 -4.80
N GLN A 149 10.20 6.85 -5.34
CA GLN A 149 10.81 5.70 -6.03
C GLN A 149 11.20 4.58 -5.05
N TRP A 150 10.79 3.34 -5.38
CA TRP A 150 11.06 2.15 -4.59
C TRP A 150 12.35 1.46 -5.05
N VAL A 151 13.18 1.07 -4.07
CA VAL A 151 14.46 0.37 -4.28
C VAL A 151 14.63 -0.65 -3.13
N PRO A 152 14.80 -1.95 -3.42
CA PRO A 152 14.84 -2.99 -2.40
C PRO A 152 16.07 -2.86 -1.47
N GLU A 153 17.20 -2.32 -1.95
CA GLU A 153 18.45 -2.18 -1.20
C GLU A 153 18.34 -1.22 0.02
N ASP A 154 17.33 -0.35 0.07
CA ASP A 154 17.08 0.49 1.26
C ASP A 154 16.89 -0.32 2.52
N ARG A 155 16.35 -1.52 2.36
CA ARG A 155 16.09 -2.45 3.44
C ARG A 155 17.38 -2.91 4.10
N LEU A 156 18.44 -3.10 3.31
CA LEU A 156 19.76 -3.49 3.78
C LEU A 156 20.44 -2.40 4.62
N ARG A 157 20.03 -1.13 4.51
CA ARG A 157 20.59 -0.06 5.35
C ARG A 157 20.34 -0.30 6.85
N ALA A 158 19.29 -1.04 7.20
CA ALA A 158 19.01 -1.43 8.57
C ALA A 158 20.00 -2.45 9.15
N THR A 159 20.78 -3.16 8.32
CA THR A 159 21.78 -4.15 8.79
C THR A 159 23.05 -3.51 9.34
N THR A 160 23.29 -2.23 9.03
CA THR A 160 24.54 -1.51 9.37
C THR A 160 24.94 -1.66 10.82
N LEU A 161 24.00 -1.48 11.77
CA LEU A 161 24.30 -1.54 13.19
C LEU A 161 24.68 -2.95 13.65
N GLY A 162 23.98 -3.97 13.15
CA GLY A 162 24.27 -5.37 13.45
C GLY A 162 25.60 -5.84 12.87
N ALA A 163 25.80 -5.58 11.56
CA ALA A 163 26.95 -6.04 10.81
C ALA A 163 28.26 -5.32 11.16
N ALA A 164 28.22 -4.01 11.45
CA ALA A 164 29.43 -3.24 11.75
C ALA A 164 29.83 -3.28 13.22
N VAL A 165 28.86 -3.35 14.14
CA VAL A 165 29.10 -3.15 15.58
C VAL A 165 28.79 -4.41 16.36
N PHE A 166 27.52 -4.82 16.40
CA PHE A 166 27.09 -5.83 17.36
C PHE A 166 27.75 -7.19 17.13
N VAL A 167 27.78 -7.69 15.89
CA VAL A 167 28.32 -9.03 15.59
C VAL A 167 29.85 -9.10 15.76
N PRO A 168 30.67 -8.22 15.13
CA PRO A 168 32.13 -8.36 15.20
C PRO A 168 32.69 -8.02 16.59
N LEU A 169 32.11 -7.02 17.26
CA LEU A 169 32.62 -6.57 18.56
C LEU A 169 32.27 -7.56 19.68
N SER A 170 31.07 -8.16 19.65
CA SER A 170 30.66 -9.14 20.66
C SER A 170 31.52 -10.39 20.64
N ILE A 171 31.85 -10.93 19.46
CA ILE A 171 32.71 -12.12 19.36
C ILE A 171 34.17 -11.81 19.72
N LEU A 172 34.69 -10.63 19.32
CA LEU A 172 36.03 -10.20 19.71
C LEU A 172 36.14 -10.02 21.23
N LEU A 173 35.17 -9.35 21.85
CA LEU A 173 35.11 -9.17 23.30
C LEU A 173 34.96 -10.51 24.02
N CYS A 174 34.14 -11.43 23.52
CA CYS A 174 34.01 -12.78 24.05
C CYS A 174 35.37 -13.51 24.05
N GLY A 175 36.17 -13.37 22.99
CA GLY A 175 37.51 -13.94 22.91
C GLY A 175 38.49 -13.36 23.93
N ILE A 176 38.46 -12.03 24.13
CA ILE A 176 39.30 -11.31 25.11
C ILE A 176 38.90 -11.70 26.54
N LEU A 177 37.61 -11.63 26.87
CA LEU A 177 37.07 -11.95 28.19
C LEU A 177 37.33 -13.42 28.55
N THR A 178 37.09 -14.33 27.61
CA THR A 178 37.37 -15.76 27.79
C THR A 178 38.87 -16.05 27.90
N THR A 179 39.76 -15.17 27.46
CA THR A 179 41.21 -15.39 27.64
C THR A 179 41.74 -14.79 28.93
N TYR A 180 41.29 -13.58 29.31
CA TYR A 180 41.94 -12.80 30.36
C TYR A 180 41.12 -12.57 31.63
N VAL A 181 39.80 -12.81 31.62
CA VAL A 181 38.92 -12.52 32.76
C VAL A 181 38.35 -13.80 33.35
N ASP A 182 38.72 -14.06 34.60
CA ASP A 182 38.31 -15.26 35.35
C ASP A 182 37.15 -14.99 36.31
N GLY A 183 36.55 -16.07 36.81
CA GLY A 183 35.48 -16.03 37.80
C GLY A 183 34.15 -15.48 37.29
N THR A 184 33.22 -15.27 38.22
CA THR A 184 31.85 -14.81 37.95
C THR A 184 31.76 -13.53 37.10
N PRO A 185 32.63 -12.51 37.27
CA PRO A 185 32.61 -11.32 36.42
C PRO A 185 32.85 -11.64 34.94
N GLY A 186 33.80 -12.53 34.64
CA GLY A 186 34.08 -12.97 33.28
C GLY A 186 32.89 -13.72 32.66
N LEU A 187 32.21 -14.56 33.46
CA LEU A 187 31.02 -15.28 33.01
C LEU A 187 29.86 -14.33 32.66
N ILE A 188 29.58 -13.34 33.52
CA ILE A 188 28.50 -12.35 33.28
C ILE A 188 28.79 -11.52 32.03
N LEU A 189 30.02 -11.06 31.85
CA LEU A 189 30.41 -10.26 30.69
C LEU A 189 30.36 -11.09 29.40
N ASN A 190 30.70 -12.38 29.46
CA ASN A 190 30.51 -13.29 28.33
C ASN A 190 29.02 -13.48 28.01
N CYS A 191 28.15 -13.68 29.01
CA CYS A 191 26.70 -13.74 28.79
C CYS A 191 26.14 -12.46 28.14
N LEU A 192 26.67 -11.28 28.49
CA LEU A 192 26.31 -10.03 27.81
C LEU A 192 26.78 -10.01 26.35
N CYS A 193 27.99 -10.50 26.06
CA CYS A 193 28.48 -10.64 24.69
C CYS A 193 27.62 -11.60 23.87
N LEU A 194 27.21 -12.73 24.47
CA LEU A 194 26.29 -13.70 23.86
C LEU A 194 24.96 -13.04 23.49
N PHE A 195 24.36 -12.27 24.41
CA PHE A 195 23.13 -11.52 24.14
C PHE A 195 23.29 -10.50 23.00
N MET A 196 24.37 -9.72 23.02
CA MET A 196 24.63 -8.72 21.98
C MET A 196 24.94 -9.36 20.62
N ASN A 197 25.57 -10.54 20.59
CA ASN A 197 25.81 -11.29 19.36
C ASN A 197 24.50 -11.73 18.73
N GLY A 198 23.60 -12.36 19.52
CA GLY A 198 22.29 -12.78 19.03
C GLY A 198 21.45 -11.60 18.50
N LEU A 199 21.39 -10.51 19.26
CA LEU A 199 20.76 -9.28 18.80
C LEU A 199 21.36 -8.81 17.45
N GLY A 200 22.69 -8.77 17.35
CA GLY A 200 23.41 -8.36 16.15
C GLY A 200 23.15 -9.24 14.93
N VAL A 201 23.06 -10.55 15.12
CA VAL A 201 22.81 -11.53 14.04
C VAL A 201 21.44 -11.27 13.40
N ASP A 202 20.39 -11.08 14.21
CA ASP A 202 19.06 -10.80 13.68
C ASP A 202 18.91 -9.41 13.05
N PHE A 203 19.73 -8.44 13.51
CA PHE A 203 19.85 -7.15 12.84
C PHE A 203 20.33 -7.28 11.39
N VAL A 204 21.05 -8.35 11.04
CA VAL A 204 21.52 -8.62 9.69
C VAL A 204 20.59 -9.58 8.95
N LEU A 205 20.17 -10.68 9.60
CA LEU A 205 19.38 -11.72 8.96
C LEU A 205 17.97 -11.25 8.61
N SER A 206 17.30 -10.50 9.50
CA SER A 206 15.91 -10.10 9.27
C SER A 206 15.74 -9.19 8.04
N PRO A 207 16.53 -8.09 7.89
CA PRO A 207 16.44 -7.25 6.70
C PRO A 207 16.95 -7.97 5.44
N SER A 208 17.96 -8.84 5.55
CA SER A 208 18.48 -9.59 4.40
C SER A 208 17.47 -10.61 3.89
N ALA A 209 16.71 -11.26 4.78
CA ALA A 209 15.66 -12.20 4.40
C ALA A 209 14.50 -11.48 3.69
N ALA A 210 14.07 -10.33 4.22
CA ALA A 210 13.05 -9.51 3.57
C ALA A 210 13.54 -8.93 2.22
N TYR A 211 14.81 -8.52 2.13
CA TYR A 211 15.42 -8.06 0.89
C TYR A 211 15.41 -9.14 -0.20
N ASN A 212 15.76 -10.39 0.15
CA ASN A 212 15.72 -11.51 -0.80
C ASN A 212 14.32 -11.75 -1.39
N VAL A 213 13.28 -11.59 -0.56
CA VAL A 213 11.88 -11.69 -0.99
C VAL A 213 11.49 -10.50 -1.87
N ASP A 214 12.00 -9.30 -1.59
CA ASP A 214 11.67 -8.09 -2.34
C ASP A 214 12.28 -8.05 -3.75
N ILE A 215 13.51 -8.52 -3.94
CA ILE A 215 14.17 -8.52 -5.26
C ILE A 215 13.52 -9.53 -6.21
N LEU A 216 13.11 -10.68 -5.67
CA LEU A 216 12.62 -11.83 -6.42
C LEU A 216 11.28 -12.26 -5.84
N HIS A 217 10.32 -11.33 -5.87
CA HIS A 217 9.01 -11.51 -5.26
C HIS A 217 8.27 -12.74 -5.80
N ASP A 218 8.28 -12.89 -7.13
CA ASP A 218 7.63 -14.00 -7.86
C ASP A 218 8.28 -15.36 -7.57
N HIS A 219 9.50 -15.37 -7.03
CA HIS A 219 10.28 -16.57 -6.71
C HIS A 219 10.73 -16.59 -5.23
N SER A 220 9.98 -15.91 -4.35
CA SER A 220 10.39 -15.65 -2.96
C SER A 220 10.68 -16.93 -2.16
N ALA A 221 9.90 -17.99 -2.37
CA ALA A 221 10.10 -19.30 -1.76
C ALA A 221 11.40 -19.98 -2.25
N GLU A 222 11.67 -19.91 -3.55
CA GLU A 222 12.85 -20.50 -4.18
C GLU A 222 14.13 -19.81 -3.72
N VAL A 223 14.12 -18.47 -3.69
CA VAL A 223 15.26 -17.65 -3.27
C VAL A 223 15.55 -17.83 -1.79
N THR A 224 14.51 -17.91 -0.97
CA THR A 224 14.67 -18.23 0.45
C THR A 224 15.30 -19.61 0.64
N ALA A 225 14.83 -20.62 -0.10
CA ALA A 225 15.38 -21.98 -0.05
C ALA A 225 16.83 -22.05 -0.54
N ALA A 226 17.16 -21.40 -1.66
CA ALA A 226 18.50 -21.32 -2.22
C ALA A 226 19.48 -20.65 -1.25
N ASN A 227 19.09 -19.51 -0.67
CA ASN A 227 19.87 -18.81 0.35
C ASN A 227 20.09 -19.71 1.58
N MET A 228 19.06 -20.42 2.06
CA MET A 228 19.19 -21.34 3.19
C MET A 228 20.11 -22.52 2.85
N ALA A 229 20.01 -23.11 1.66
CA ALA A 229 20.83 -24.24 1.23
C ALA A 229 22.32 -23.84 1.13
N PHE A 230 22.61 -22.74 0.43
CA PHE A 230 23.97 -22.23 0.29
C PHE A 230 24.56 -21.87 1.66
N ARG A 231 23.80 -21.14 2.48
CA ARG A 231 24.21 -20.78 3.85
C ARG A 231 24.54 -22.01 4.67
N ASN A 232 23.62 -22.96 4.77
CA ASN A 232 23.79 -24.13 5.63
C ASN A 232 24.92 -25.04 5.13
N GLY A 233 25.11 -25.14 3.81
CA GLY A 233 26.25 -25.84 3.21
C GLY A 233 27.59 -25.23 3.61
N PHE A 234 27.75 -23.92 3.43
CA PHE A 234 28.95 -23.20 3.84
C PHE A 234 29.21 -23.31 5.35
N MET A 235 28.17 -23.12 6.15
CA MET A 235 28.22 -23.25 7.61
C MET A 235 28.70 -24.61 8.08
N SER A 236 28.21 -25.69 7.45
CA SER A 236 28.58 -27.06 7.83
C SER A 236 30.08 -27.32 7.69
N ILE A 237 30.71 -26.73 6.66
CA ILE A 237 32.16 -26.84 6.42
C ILE A 237 32.91 -26.08 7.52
N CYS A 238 32.52 -24.84 7.81
CA CYS A 238 33.23 -24.03 8.79
C CYS A 238 33.11 -24.58 10.22
N VAL A 239 31.96 -25.17 10.59
CA VAL A 239 31.74 -25.78 11.91
C VAL A 239 32.76 -26.88 12.21
N ALA A 240 33.14 -27.66 11.19
CA ALA A 240 34.16 -28.72 11.34
C ALA A 240 35.54 -28.18 11.76
N PHE A 241 35.85 -26.91 11.46
CA PHE A 241 37.13 -26.29 11.78
C PHE A 241 37.15 -25.57 13.14
N ILE A 242 36.01 -25.38 13.82
CA ILE A 242 35.93 -24.63 15.08
C ILE A 242 36.89 -25.21 16.13
N LEU A 243 36.73 -26.49 16.49
CA LEU A 243 37.53 -27.14 17.53
C LEU A 243 39.01 -27.25 17.14
N PRO A 244 39.38 -27.67 15.91
CA PRO A 244 40.77 -27.64 15.46
C PRO A 244 41.41 -26.25 15.58
N MET A 245 40.71 -25.19 15.17
CA MET A 245 41.24 -23.81 15.26
C MET A 245 41.44 -23.38 16.70
N ILE A 246 40.48 -23.65 17.58
CA ILE A 246 40.61 -23.33 19.01
C ILE A 246 41.80 -24.08 19.65
N ASN A 247 41.95 -25.36 19.33
CA ASN A 247 43.02 -26.20 19.90
C ASN A 247 44.42 -25.80 19.41
N HIS A 248 44.56 -25.33 18.17
CA HIS A 248 45.86 -24.94 17.60
C HIS A 248 46.21 -23.46 17.79
N LEU A 249 45.25 -22.55 17.64
CA LEU A 249 45.47 -21.11 17.63
C LEU A 249 45.04 -20.43 18.93
N GLY A 250 44.28 -21.12 19.78
CA GLY A 250 43.65 -20.55 20.97
C GLY A 250 42.37 -19.76 20.66
N ILE A 251 41.59 -19.52 21.72
CA ILE A 251 40.26 -18.90 21.63
C ILE A 251 40.35 -17.46 21.10
N LEU A 252 41.28 -16.64 21.65
CA LEU A 252 41.41 -15.24 21.27
C LEU A 252 41.71 -15.04 19.78
N VAL A 253 42.70 -15.76 19.25
CA VAL A 253 43.10 -15.65 17.84
C VAL A 253 41.97 -16.15 16.95
N THR A 254 41.34 -17.27 17.30
CA THR A 254 40.21 -17.82 16.54
C THR A 254 39.06 -16.81 16.46
N TYR A 255 38.65 -16.23 17.58
CA TYR A 255 37.52 -15.29 17.63
C TYR A 255 37.85 -13.94 16.96
N THR A 256 39.12 -13.53 17.00
CA THR A 256 39.59 -12.33 16.29
C THR A 256 39.53 -12.52 14.78
N ILE A 257 39.92 -13.70 14.26
CA ILE A 257 39.80 -14.03 12.83
C ILE A 257 38.33 -13.98 12.41
N VAL A 258 37.43 -14.57 13.21
CA VAL A 258 35.99 -14.57 12.90
C VAL A 258 35.40 -13.15 12.94
N ALA A 259 35.83 -12.29 13.88
CA ALA A 259 35.44 -10.88 13.91
C ALA A 259 35.85 -10.13 12.64
N LEU A 260 37.07 -10.36 12.15
CA LEU A 260 37.57 -9.75 10.90
C LEU A 260 36.77 -10.22 9.69
N VAL A 261 36.40 -11.51 9.64
CA VAL A 261 35.51 -12.05 8.59
C VAL A 261 34.12 -11.41 8.65
N ALA A 262 33.57 -11.18 9.84
CA ALA A 262 32.28 -10.50 10.01
C ALA A 262 32.34 -9.05 9.52
N TRP A 263 33.42 -8.30 9.81
CA TRP A 263 33.63 -6.96 9.25
C TRP A 263 33.81 -6.97 7.73
N TRP A 264 34.45 -8.00 7.16
CA TRP A 264 34.51 -8.15 5.72
C TRP A 264 33.10 -8.35 5.11
N GLY A 265 32.24 -9.14 5.76
CA GLY A 265 30.83 -9.26 5.40
C GLY A 265 30.09 -7.91 5.41
N PHE A 266 30.36 -7.06 6.41
CA PHE A 266 29.83 -5.69 6.45
C PHE A 266 30.28 -4.85 5.24
N VAL A 267 31.57 -4.90 4.87
CA VAL A 267 32.10 -4.17 3.70
C VAL A 267 31.37 -4.60 2.42
N LEU A 268 31.10 -5.90 2.24
CA LEU A 268 30.35 -6.39 1.07
C LEU A 268 28.92 -5.84 1.03
N ILE A 269 28.21 -5.81 2.16
CA ILE A 269 26.86 -5.23 2.24
C ILE A 269 26.90 -3.73 1.96
N TRP A 270 27.89 -3.03 2.50
CA TRP A 270 28.06 -1.59 2.28
C TRP A 270 28.35 -1.27 0.80
N LEU A 271 29.18 -2.08 0.13
CA LEU A 271 29.45 -1.95 -1.31
C LEU A 271 28.20 -2.18 -2.16
N ILE A 272 27.34 -3.14 -1.79
CA ILE A 272 26.06 -3.37 -2.48
C ILE A 272 25.19 -2.11 -2.36
N ILE A 273 25.05 -1.56 -1.15
CA ILE A 273 24.25 -0.35 -0.89
C ILE A 273 24.81 0.86 -1.66
N SER A 274 26.14 1.05 -1.70
CA SER A 274 26.77 2.20 -2.35
C SER A 274 26.81 2.10 -3.87
N SER A 275 26.96 0.89 -4.42
CA SER A 275 27.01 0.65 -5.87
C SER A 275 25.70 1.01 -6.58
N VAL A 276 24.54 0.79 -5.95
CA VAL A 276 23.22 1.11 -6.52
C VAL A 276 22.95 2.62 -6.53
N GLU A 277 23.49 3.35 -5.55
CA GLU A 277 23.35 4.81 -5.48
C GLU A 277 24.22 5.51 -6.53
N HIS A 278 25.47 5.04 -6.72
CA HIS A 278 26.35 5.56 -7.78
C HIS A 278 25.92 5.17 -9.19
N SER A 279 25.68 3.88 -9.47
CA SER A 279 25.43 3.42 -10.84
C SER A 279 24.14 3.98 -11.45
N ARG A 280 23.13 4.32 -10.65
CA ARG A 280 21.85 4.81 -11.17
C ARG A 280 21.81 6.32 -11.35
N GLN A 281 22.42 7.09 -10.44
CA GLN A 281 22.67 8.51 -10.66
C GLN A 281 23.65 8.70 -11.81
N GLU A 282 24.74 7.94 -11.86
CA GLU A 282 25.71 8.04 -12.95
C GLU A 282 25.12 7.58 -14.30
N VAL A 283 24.22 6.59 -14.35
CA VAL A 283 23.52 6.23 -15.61
C VAL A 283 22.46 7.26 -15.99
N GLN A 284 21.72 7.83 -15.03
CA GLN A 284 20.76 8.90 -15.32
C GLN A 284 21.47 10.18 -15.73
N ASP A 285 22.48 10.61 -14.97
CA ASP A 285 23.31 11.79 -15.22
C ASP A 285 24.12 11.60 -16.49
N ARG A 286 24.73 10.44 -16.77
CA ARG A 286 25.41 10.20 -18.06
C ARG A 286 24.43 10.03 -19.21
N ALA A 287 23.22 9.52 -19.01
CA ALA A 287 22.20 9.53 -20.06
C ALA A 287 21.70 10.96 -20.33
N HIS A 288 21.59 11.79 -19.28
CA HIS A 288 21.21 13.19 -19.37
C HIS A 288 22.34 14.03 -20.00
N GLU A 289 23.58 13.88 -19.57
CA GLU A 289 24.79 14.51 -20.12
C GLU A 289 25.10 14.01 -21.53
N TRP A 290 24.88 12.73 -21.83
CA TRP A 290 24.99 12.21 -23.19
C TRP A 290 23.88 12.76 -24.10
N ALA A 291 22.63 12.84 -23.62
CA ALA A 291 21.53 13.45 -24.37
C ALA A 291 21.74 14.97 -24.59
N GLU A 292 22.20 15.70 -23.56
CA GLU A 292 22.57 17.12 -23.64
C GLU A 292 23.78 17.35 -24.55
N SER A 293 24.83 16.53 -24.45
CA SER A 293 26.03 16.65 -25.29
C SER A 293 25.80 16.25 -26.75
N GLN A 294 24.75 15.48 -27.06
CA GLN A 294 24.29 15.22 -28.43
C GLN A 294 23.29 16.26 -28.95
N GLY A 295 22.89 17.26 -28.14
CA GLY A 295 21.90 18.27 -28.53
C GLY A 295 20.51 17.70 -28.84
N LEU A 296 20.17 16.54 -28.27
CA LEU A 296 18.88 15.89 -28.46
C LEU A 296 17.86 16.55 -27.52
N GLU A 297 17.22 17.63 -27.98
CA GLU A 297 15.99 18.11 -27.34
C GLU A 297 15.02 16.94 -27.17
N THR A 298 14.57 16.70 -25.93
CA THR A 298 13.52 15.70 -25.69
C THR A 298 12.28 16.15 -26.44
N LYS A 299 11.97 15.45 -27.54
CA LYS A 299 10.77 15.74 -28.32
C LYS A 299 9.56 15.27 -27.54
N TYR A 300 8.58 16.15 -27.40
CA TYR A 300 7.29 15.85 -26.80
C TYR A 300 6.24 15.60 -27.86
N VAL A 301 5.34 14.68 -27.59
CA VAL A 301 4.25 14.27 -28.48
C VAL A 301 2.92 14.29 -27.74
N ASP A 302 1.85 14.58 -28.48
CA ASP A 302 0.48 14.38 -28.04
C ASP A 302 0.06 12.97 -28.47
N LEU A 303 -0.45 12.18 -27.53
CA LEU A 303 -0.80 10.78 -27.72
C LEU A 303 -2.31 10.58 -27.68
N ALA A 304 -2.80 9.72 -28.57
CA ALA A 304 -4.10 9.10 -28.48
C ALA A 304 -3.92 7.57 -28.48
N VAL A 305 -4.11 6.95 -27.32
CA VAL A 305 -3.98 5.50 -27.12
C VAL A 305 -5.38 4.89 -27.13
N HIS A 306 -5.67 4.08 -28.13
CA HIS A 306 -6.91 3.33 -28.23
C HIS A 306 -6.67 1.89 -27.75
N PHE A 307 -7.21 1.56 -26.58
CA PHE A 307 -7.18 0.22 -26.01
C PHE A 307 -8.35 -0.60 -26.57
N ILE A 308 -8.05 -1.57 -27.44
CA ILE A 308 -9.06 -2.26 -28.24
C ILE A 308 -9.66 -3.41 -27.41
N GLY A 309 -8.83 -4.37 -26.99
CA GLY A 309 -9.30 -5.58 -26.33
C GLY A 309 -8.15 -6.54 -26.02
N ALA A 310 -8.50 -7.68 -25.44
CA ALA A 310 -7.59 -8.80 -25.26
C ALA A 310 -8.30 -10.13 -25.54
N SER A 311 -7.53 -11.21 -25.71
CA SER A 311 -8.06 -12.57 -25.86
C SER A 311 -7.12 -13.62 -25.28
N GLY A 312 -7.64 -14.81 -25.01
CA GLY A 312 -6.84 -15.91 -24.46
C GLY A 312 -6.43 -15.70 -23.01
N ILE A 313 -7.18 -14.87 -22.28
CA ILE A 313 -6.99 -14.65 -20.85
C ILE A 313 -7.30 -15.96 -20.10
N PRO A 314 -6.52 -16.34 -19.07
CA PRO A 314 -6.83 -17.50 -18.24
C PRO A 314 -8.15 -17.30 -17.48
N LYS A 315 -8.85 -18.40 -17.20
CA LYS A 315 -9.92 -18.41 -16.20
C LYS A 315 -9.33 -18.17 -14.81
N MET A 316 -9.94 -17.29 -14.03
CA MET A 316 -9.47 -16.84 -12.73
C MET A 316 -10.50 -17.13 -11.62
N ASP A 317 -11.79 -17.07 -11.93
CA ASP A 317 -12.87 -17.37 -10.98
C ASP A 317 -13.13 -18.87 -10.76
N VAL A 318 -13.55 -19.24 -9.54
CA VAL A 318 -14.07 -20.59 -9.24
C VAL A 318 -15.43 -20.83 -9.94
N VAL A 319 -16.32 -19.83 -9.89
CA VAL A 319 -17.65 -19.82 -10.53
C VAL A 319 -17.71 -18.64 -11.49
N GLY A 320 -17.73 -18.90 -12.80
CA GLY A 320 -17.56 -17.88 -13.84
C GLY A 320 -16.34 -18.13 -14.72
N THR A 321 -15.80 -17.07 -15.33
CA THR A 321 -14.57 -17.09 -16.12
C THR A 321 -13.54 -16.11 -15.55
N ALA A 322 -13.61 -14.86 -15.97
CA ALA A 322 -12.82 -13.74 -15.49
C ALA A 322 -13.64 -12.46 -15.69
N ASP A 323 -13.48 -11.47 -14.82
CA ASP A 323 -13.96 -10.10 -14.91
C ASP A 323 -12.80 -9.12 -15.21
N PRO A 324 -12.13 -9.20 -16.38
CA PRO A 324 -10.88 -8.48 -16.63
C PRO A 324 -11.04 -6.94 -16.75
N TYR A 325 -10.06 -6.23 -16.22
CA TYR A 325 -9.80 -4.81 -16.47
C TYR A 325 -8.28 -4.55 -16.53
N PHE A 326 -7.88 -3.36 -16.97
CA PHE A 326 -6.47 -3.00 -17.00
C PHE A 326 -6.17 -1.62 -16.41
N VAL A 327 -4.93 -1.46 -15.96
CA VAL A 327 -4.35 -0.21 -15.47
C VAL A 327 -3.15 0.12 -16.35
N ALA A 328 -3.26 1.19 -17.14
CA ALA A 328 -2.19 1.69 -17.99
C ALA A 328 -1.49 2.89 -17.35
N LYS A 329 -0.16 2.92 -17.36
CA LYS A 329 0.69 3.94 -16.75
C LYS A 329 1.71 4.44 -17.77
N LEU A 330 1.83 5.76 -17.93
CA LEU A 330 2.89 6.39 -18.73
C LEU A 330 4.00 6.89 -17.80
N ASP A 331 5.18 6.27 -17.83
CA ASP A 331 6.35 6.55 -16.98
C ASP A 331 6.04 6.69 -15.47
N SER A 332 4.91 6.12 -15.02
CA SER A 332 4.30 6.31 -13.69
C SER A 332 3.81 7.74 -13.35
N ASN A 333 3.78 8.66 -14.32
CA ASN A 333 3.33 10.05 -14.10
C ASN A 333 1.82 10.23 -14.22
N ILE A 334 1.18 9.48 -15.12
CA ILE A 334 -0.27 9.52 -15.33
C ILE A 334 -0.80 8.11 -15.55
N THR A 335 -1.97 7.83 -14.97
CA THR A 335 -2.60 6.51 -14.97
C THR A 335 -3.96 6.56 -15.63
N PHE A 336 -4.27 5.52 -16.39
CA PHE A 336 -5.57 5.23 -16.97
C PHE A 336 -6.06 3.88 -16.46
N ILE A 337 -7.35 3.77 -16.17
CA ILE A 337 -7.95 2.53 -15.67
C ILE A 337 -9.23 2.27 -16.48
N SER A 338 -9.31 1.08 -17.08
CA SER A 338 -10.44 0.70 -17.93
C SER A 338 -11.72 0.38 -17.15
N SER A 339 -12.80 0.19 -17.88
CA SER A 339 -13.98 -0.54 -17.42
C SER A 339 -13.66 -2.02 -17.12
N VAL A 340 -14.44 -2.61 -16.21
CA VAL A 340 -14.42 -4.04 -15.92
C VAL A 340 -15.35 -4.73 -16.91
N GLN A 341 -14.88 -5.79 -17.57
CA GLN A 341 -15.67 -6.56 -18.53
C GLN A 341 -16.08 -7.88 -17.87
N PRO A 342 -17.37 -8.10 -17.56
CA PRO A 342 -17.77 -9.24 -16.76
C PRO A 342 -17.77 -10.55 -17.55
N ASN A 343 -17.34 -11.62 -16.89
CA ASN A 343 -17.42 -13.02 -17.32
C ASN A 343 -16.96 -13.25 -18.77
N THR A 344 -15.75 -12.81 -19.10
CA THR A 344 -15.16 -12.97 -20.43
C THR A 344 -13.65 -13.23 -20.38
N LEU A 345 -13.19 -14.15 -21.25
CA LEU A 345 -11.76 -14.38 -21.52
C LEU A 345 -11.26 -13.61 -22.75
N SER A 346 -12.15 -12.82 -23.36
CA SER A 346 -11.86 -12.00 -24.54
C SER A 346 -12.51 -10.63 -24.41
N PRO A 347 -12.04 -9.80 -23.45
CA PRO A 347 -12.63 -8.49 -23.21
C PRO A 347 -12.41 -7.54 -24.38
N VAL A 348 -13.44 -6.74 -24.65
CA VAL A 348 -13.40 -5.64 -25.62
C VAL A 348 -13.67 -4.37 -24.84
N TRP A 349 -12.66 -3.51 -24.71
CA TRP A 349 -12.81 -2.22 -24.01
C TRP A 349 -13.16 -1.11 -24.99
N ASN A 350 -12.49 -1.03 -26.14
CA ASN A 350 -12.60 0.07 -27.10
C ASN A 350 -12.54 1.46 -26.43
N GLU A 351 -11.54 1.65 -25.59
CA GLU A 351 -11.39 2.84 -24.76
C GLU A 351 -10.24 3.72 -25.25
N LEU A 352 -10.54 5.02 -25.47
CA LEU A 352 -9.56 6.02 -25.94
C LEU A 352 -8.95 6.82 -24.79
N TRP A 353 -7.64 6.99 -24.74
CA TRP A 353 -6.94 7.82 -23.76
C TRP A 353 -6.07 8.85 -24.47
N LYS A 354 -6.35 10.14 -24.25
CA LYS A 354 -5.60 11.25 -24.82
C LYS A 354 -4.74 11.94 -23.77
N VAL A 355 -3.46 12.09 -24.06
CA VAL A 355 -2.47 12.72 -23.17
C VAL A 355 -1.59 13.65 -23.98
N LYS A 356 -1.44 14.88 -23.53
CA LYS A 356 -0.57 15.89 -24.14
C LYS A 356 0.82 15.90 -23.51
N ASN A 357 1.79 16.38 -24.29
CA ASN A 357 3.16 16.63 -23.84
C ASN A 357 3.83 15.39 -23.22
N VAL A 358 3.73 14.24 -23.90
CA VAL A 358 4.41 13.01 -23.47
C VAL A 358 5.80 12.96 -24.09
N PRO A 359 6.88 12.69 -23.33
CA PRO A 359 8.19 12.44 -23.92
C PRO A 359 8.11 11.32 -24.97
N SER A 360 8.71 11.54 -26.14
CA SER A 360 8.69 10.57 -27.26
C SER A 360 9.31 9.20 -26.92
N HIS A 361 10.13 9.13 -25.88
CA HIS A 361 10.75 7.90 -25.38
C HIS A 361 10.01 7.29 -24.18
N ALA A 362 8.84 7.82 -23.79
CA ALA A 362 8.08 7.33 -22.65
C ALA A 362 7.67 5.86 -22.82
N ASN A 363 7.58 5.17 -21.69
CA ASN A 363 7.14 3.80 -21.58
C ASN A 363 5.65 3.75 -21.16
N LEU A 364 4.89 2.96 -21.90
CA LEU A 364 3.52 2.57 -21.56
C LEU A 364 3.54 1.18 -20.92
N HIS A 365 3.32 1.16 -19.61
CA HIS A 365 3.16 -0.05 -18.81
C HIS A 365 1.68 -0.34 -18.61
N ILE A 366 1.24 -1.59 -18.82
CA ILE A 366 -0.16 -1.99 -18.63
C ILE A 366 -0.19 -3.21 -17.72
N GLU A 367 -0.97 -3.14 -16.65
CA GLU A 367 -1.27 -4.26 -15.75
C GLU A 367 -2.69 -4.74 -16.06
N VAL A 368 -2.89 -6.04 -16.29
CA VAL A 368 -4.20 -6.66 -16.49
C VAL A 368 -4.56 -7.42 -15.21
N LEU A 369 -5.76 -7.17 -14.70
CA LEU A 369 -6.26 -7.72 -13.44
C LEU A 369 -7.66 -8.31 -13.63
N ASP A 370 -8.03 -9.21 -12.75
CA ASP A 370 -9.32 -9.87 -12.68
C ASP A 370 -10.13 -9.38 -11.47
N LYS A 371 -11.38 -8.99 -11.69
CA LYS A 371 -12.18 -8.32 -10.66
C LYS A 371 -12.99 -9.28 -9.80
N ASP A 372 -12.52 -9.53 -8.58
CA ASP A 372 -13.28 -10.30 -7.59
C ASP A 372 -14.28 -9.45 -6.80
N ASN A 373 -15.58 -9.62 -7.08
CA ASN A 373 -16.62 -8.94 -6.31
C ASN A 373 -16.68 -9.49 -4.87
N GLY A 374 -16.22 -8.69 -3.90
CA GLY A 374 -16.26 -9.02 -2.46
C GLY A 374 -14.89 -9.26 -1.82
N ASN A 375 -13.82 -9.40 -2.61
CA ASN A 375 -12.45 -9.38 -2.13
C ASN A 375 -11.89 -7.95 -2.09
N ILE A 376 -10.93 -7.71 -1.18
CA ILE A 376 -10.28 -6.40 -1.03
C ILE A 376 -9.22 -6.20 -2.13
N THR A 377 -8.74 -7.28 -2.73
CA THR A 377 -7.69 -7.30 -3.75
C THR A 377 -8.17 -8.08 -4.97
N ASP A 378 -7.78 -7.59 -6.14
CA ASP A 378 -8.12 -8.16 -7.44
C ASP A 378 -6.97 -9.06 -7.91
N ASP A 379 -7.29 -10.14 -8.61
CA ASP A 379 -6.35 -11.17 -9.03
C ASP A 379 -5.48 -10.69 -10.20
N TYR A 380 -4.17 -10.90 -10.11
CA TYR A 380 -3.24 -10.42 -11.14
C TYR A 380 -3.14 -11.40 -12.32
N ILE A 381 -3.42 -10.90 -13.54
CA ILE A 381 -3.36 -11.71 -14.76
C ILE A 381 -1.97 -11.63 -15.41
N GLY A 382 -1.44 -10.41 -15.56
CA GLY A 382 -0.13 -10.18 -16.18
C GLY A 382 0.12 -8.70 -16.50
N ASN A 383 1.27 -8.41 -17.12
CA ASN A 383 1.63 -7.08 -17.57
C ASN A 383 2.11 -7.04 -19.02
N ILE A 384 2.18 -5.82 -19.54
CA ILE A 384 2.67 -5.48 -20.86
C ILE A 384 3.55 -4.23 -20.73
N ASN A 385 4.68 -4.22 -21.44
CA ASN A 385 5.53 -3.05 -21.58
C ASN A 385 5.70 -2.70 -23.06
N THR A 386 5.45 -1.46 -23.44
CA THR A 386 5.70 -0.98 -24.80
C THR A 386 6.14 0.48 -24.80
N THR A 387 6.82 0.91 -25.86
CA THR A 387 7.05 2.33 -26.14
C THR A 387 5.78 3.03 -26.61
N VAL A 388 5.80 4.37 -26.62
CA VAL A 388 4.74 5.22 -27.19
C VAL A 388 4.82 5.41 -28.70
N ALA A 389 5.64 4.61 -29.41
CA ALA A 389 5.73 4.69 -30.87
C ALA A 389 4.36 4.44 -31.54
N PRO A 390 4.01 5.23 -32.58
CA PRO A 390 2.71 5.14 -33.25
C PRO A 390 2.53 3.81 -34.00
N GLY A 391 1.27 3.39 -34.14
CA GLY A 391 0.87 2.17 -34.84
C GLY A 391 -0.04 1.27 -34.02
N ALA A 392 -0.65 0.30 -34.71
CA ALA A 392 -1.35 -0.81 -34.07
C ALA A 392 -0.33 -1.79 -33.49
N LYS A 393 -0.56 -2.24 -32.26
CA LYS A 393 0.31 -3.14 -31.52
C LYS A 393 -0.50 -4.35 -31.08
N GLU A 394 0.07 -5.51 -31.37
CA GLU A 394 -0.32 -6.79 -30.81
C GLU A 394 0.73 -7.18 -29.78
N LEU A 395 0.35 -7.22 -28.51
CA LEU A 395 1.25 -7.38 -27.38
C LEU A 395 0.86 -8.63 -26.61
N THR A 396 1.86 -9.38 -26.15
CA THR A 396 1.61 -10.56 -25.31
C THR A 396 1.43 -10.11 -23.86
N ILE A 397 0.40 -10.63 -23.19
CA ILE A 397 0.23 -10.46 -21.75
C ILE A 397 1.23 -11.41 -21.07
N GLU A 398 2.24 -10.83 -20.45
CA GLU A 398 3.28 -11.58 -19.74
C GLU A 398 2.80 -11.87 -18.32
N GLY A 399 2.60 -13.16 -18.03
CA GLY A 399 2.31 -13.59 -16.67
C GLY A 399 3.51 -13.41 -15.73
N PRO A 400 3.31 -13.52 -14.40
CA PRO A 400 4.33 -13.31 -13.36
C PRO A 400 5.51 -14.31 -13.39
N SER A 401 5.50 -15.30 -14.28
CA SER A 401 6.63 -16.23 -14.49
C SER A 401 7.14 -16.07 -15.91
N LEU A 402 8.47 -15.96 -16.07
CA LEU A 402 9.12 -15.80 -17.38
C LEU A 402 8.54 -16.78 -18.42
N ARG A 403 7.81 -16.23 -19.40
CA ARG A 403 7.31 -16.86 -20.65
C ARG A 403 6.00 -17.64 -20.63
N ARG A 404 5.11 -17.49 -19.65
CA ARG A 404 3.70 -17.89 -19.88
C ARG A 404 2.95 -16.75 -20.55
N ASN A 405 2.70 -16.89 -21.86
CA ASN A 405 1.72 -16.08 -22.58
C ASN A 405 0.35 -16.31 -21.91
N ARG A 406 -0.20 -15.25 -21.33
CA ARG A 406 -1.51 -15.23 -20.63
C ARG A 406 -2.60 -14.56 -21.48
N GLY A 407 -2.37 -14.47 -22.79
CA GLY A 407 -3.27 -13.84 -23.73
C GLY A 407 -2.57 -12.81 -24.60
N THR A 408 -3.34 -12.29 -25.55
CA THR A 408 -2.91 -11.25 -26.49
C THR A 408 -3.72 -9.99 -26.22
N PHE A 409 -3.07 -8.84 -26.19
CA PHE A 409 -3.65 -7.53 -25.96
C PHE A 409 -3.43 -6.64 -27.18
N TRP A 410 -4.48 -5.97 -27.63
CA TRP A 410 -4.43 -5.08 -28.80
C TRP A 410 -4.66 -3.64 -28.41
N LEU A 411 -3.78 -2.76 -28.91
CA LEU A 411 -3.93 -1.32 -28.80
C LEU A 411 -3.46 -0.62 -30.06
N LYS A 412 -3.89 0.61 -30.27
CA LYS A 412 -3.39 1.50 -31.33
C LYS A 412 -2.92 2.80 -30.69
N ILE A 413 -1.73 3.26 -31.05
CA ILE A 413 -1.21 4.55 -30.61
C ILE A 413 -1.16 5.47 -31.83
N ASP A 414 -1.82 6.61 -31.74
CA ASP A 414 -1.62 7.74 -32.65
C ASP A 414 -0.76 8.78 -31.90
N SER A 415 0.27 9.31 -32.56
CA SER A 415 1.24 10.24 -31.97
C SER A 415 1.49 11.40 -32.92
N GLU A 416 1.29 12.62 -32.44
CA GLU A 416 1.59 13.87 -33.14
C GLU A 416 2.63 14.67 -32.35
N PRO A 417 3.52 15.46 -33.00
CA PRO A 417 4.36 16.41 -32.27
C PRO A 417 3.52 17.34 -31.40
N SER A 418 3.95 17.59 -30.16
CA SER A 418 3.23 18.49 -29.26
C SER A 418 3.14 19.90 -29.86
N LYS A 419 1.94 20.49 -29.74
CA LYS A 419 1.66 21.87 -30.17
C LYS A 419 1.93 22.90 -29.06
N ASP A 420 2.35 22.43 -27.90
CA ASP A 420 2.65 23.26 -26.73
C ASP A 420 3.98 24.00 -26.94
N THR A 421 4.05 25.27 -26.53
CA THR A 421 5.25 26.11 -26.62
C THR A 421 6.28 25.85 -25.51
N LYS A 422 5.90 25.13 -24.45
CA LYS A 422 6.72 24.74 -23.28
C LYS A 422 6.31 23.34 -22.76
N PRO A 423 6.35 22.29 -23.59
CA PRO A 423 5.88 20.96 -23.22
C PRO A 423 6.67 20.34 -22.05
N GLU A 424 7.93 20.72 -21.88
CA GLU A 424 8.82 20.22 -20.83
C GLU A 424 8.40 20.61 -19.41
N THR A 425 7.76 21.76 -19.25
CA THR A 425 7.22 22.20 -17.96
C THR A 425 5.79 21.70 -17.72
N ARG A 426 5.19 21.08 -18.74
CA ARG A 426 3.77 20.73 -18.80
C ARG A 426 3.55 19.30 -19.27
N ALA A 427 4.44 18.39 -18.88
CA ALA A 427 4.40 17.01 -19.33
C ALA A 427 3.20 16.24 -18.75
N TYR A 428 2.72 15.24 -19.49
CA TYR A 428 1.67 14.29 -19.07
C TYR A 428 0.31 14.92 -18.72
N ILE A 429 -0.17 15.86 -19.54
CA ILE A 429 -1.47 16.49 -19.30
C ILE A 429 -2.60 15.60 -19.84
N PHE A 430 -3.58 15.28 -19.00
CA PHE A 430 -4.79 14.60 -19.42
C PHE A 430 -5.62 15.47 -20.39
N ASP A 431 -5.96 14.93 -21.55
CA ASP A 431 -6.71 15.61 -22.62
C ASP A 431 -8.02 14.91 -23.00
N GLY A 432 -8.44 13.91 -22.21
CA GLY A 432 -9.74 13.27 -22.32
C GLY A 432 -9.74 11.90 -23.00
N PRO A 433 -10.92 11.38 -23.39
CA PRO A 433 -12.26 11.84 -23.04
C PRO A 433 -12.51 11.88 -21.52
N ILE A 434 -13.39 12.78 -21.05
CA ILE A 434 -13.76 12.90 -19.63
C ILE A 434 -14.62 11.71 -19.26
N ARG A 435 -13.99 10.70 -18.67
CA ARG A 435 -14.71 9.53 -18.13
C ARG A 435 -15.15 9.82 -16.70
N TYR A 436 -16.34 9.37 -16.38
CA TYR A 436 -16.82 9.31 -15.00
C TYR A 436 -17.11 7.87 -14.59
N THR A 437 -16.89 7.59 -13.32
CA THR A 437 -17.36 6.38 -12.64
C THR A 437 -18.27 6.78 -11.49
N ARG A 438 -19.44 6.14 -11.43
CA ARG A 438 -20.37 6.21 -10.30
C ARG A 438 -20.21 4.94 -9.49
N HIS A 439 -19.76 5.10 -8.25
CA HIS A 439 -19.54 4.00 -7.34
C HIS A 439 -20.76 3.84 -6.45
N PHE A 440 -21.36 2.65 -6.48
CA PHE A 440 -22.46 2.28 -5.59
C PHE A 440 -21.94 1.31 -4.52
N SER A 441 -22.20 1.61 -3.25
CA SER A 441 -21.79 0.72 -2.15
C SER A 441 -23.01 0.15 -1.42
N PRO A 442 -23.49 -1.06 -1.82
CA PRO A 442 -24.57 -1.76 -1.12
C PRO A 442 -24.21 -2.06 0.34
N THR A 443 -22.94 -2.32 0.63
CA THR A 443 -22.44 -2.59 1.98
C THR A 443 -22.62 -1.38 2.89
N VAL A 444 -22.36 -0.18 2.36
CA VAL A 444 -22.62 1.08 3.08
C VAL A 444 -24.12 1.27 3.32
N GLY A 445 -24.96 1.06 2.29
CA GLY A 445 -26.42 1.18 2.46
C GLY A 445 -27.00 0.21 3.51
N ARG A 446 -26.48 -1.01 3.60
CA ARG A 446 -26.86 -1.98 4.65
C ARG A 446 -26.36 -1.59 6.05
N LEU A 447 -25.18 -0.98 6.14
CA LEU A 447 -24.63 -0.51 7.43
C LEU A 447 -25.41 0.67 8.01
N THR A 448 -26.02 1.50 7.15
CA THR A 448 -26.77 2.70 7.55
C THR A 448 -28.28 2.52 7.55
N ASN A 449 -28.79 1.32 7.23
CA ASN A 449 -30.21 0.98 7.24
C ASN A 449 -31.08 1.92 6.38
N LEU A 450 -30.52 2.40 5.27
CA LEU A 450 -31.18 3.32 4.33
C LEU A 450 -31.21 2.67 2.93
N ASP A 451 -32.42 2.42 2.43
CA ASP A 451 -32.71 1.68 1.19
C ASP A 451 -32.62 2.52 -0.10
N ASP A 452 -31.98 3.69 -0.09
CA ASP A 452 -31.79 4.51 -1.30
C ASP A 452 -30.38 4.32 -1.88
N ALA A 453 -30.32 3.71 -3.06
CA ALA A 453 -29.07 3.43 -3.77
C ALA A 453 -28.27 4.70 -4.14
N ARG A 454 -28.91 5.88 -4.14
CA ARG A 454 -28.29 7.13 -4.55
C ARG A 454 -27.69 7.95 -3.43
N LEU A 455 -28.23 7.87 -2.21
CA LEU A 455 -27.66 8.55 -1.03
C LEU A 455 -26.19 8.14 -0.78
N TYR A 456 -25.77 6.96 -1.23
CA TYR A 456 -24.40 6.46 -1.05
C TYR A 456 -23.56 6.40 -2.33
N SER A 457 -23.96 7.14 -3.37
CA SER A 457 -23.17 7.22 -4.59
C SER A 457 -22.02 8.21 -4.44
N THR A 458 -20.82 7.80 -4.85
CA THR A 458 -19.71 8.73 -5.09
C THR A 458 -19.36 8.75 -6.57
N TRP A 459 -18.97 9.91 -7.05
CA TRP A 459 -18.54 10.10 -8.42
C TRP A 459 -17.06 10.44 -8.46
N LYS A 460 -16.38 9.91 -9.46
CA LYS A 460 -15.00 10.22 -9.81
C LYS A 460 -14.93 10.47 -11.31
N MET A 461 -14.32 11.58 -11.72
CA MET A 461 -14.02 11.86 -13.12
C MET A 461 -12.70 12.59 -13.27
N TYR A 462 -12.10 12.53 -14.46
CA TYR A 462 -10.85 13.24 -14.76
C TYR A 462 -11.15 14.46 -15.63
N LEU A 463 -10.88 15.66 -15.11
CA LEU A 463 -11.04 16.89 -15.86
C LEU A 463 -9.82 17.11 -16.76
N ARG A 464 -10.04 17.55 -17.99
CA ARG A 464 -8.99 17.92 -18.94
C ARG A 464 -8.25 19.13 -18.43
N GLY A 465 -6.92 19.05 -18.45
CA GLY A 465 -6.05 20.19 -18.24
C GLY A 465 -6.02 20.76 -16.82
N VAL A 466 -6.37 20.03 -15.76
CA VAL A 466 -6.33 20.57 -14.36
C VAL A 466 -5.02 21.31 -14.05
N ARG A 467 -3.87 20.72 -14.41
CA ARG A 467 -2.54 21.35 -14.24
C ARG A 467 -2.29 22.57 -15.12
N LEU A 468 -3.01 22.74 -16.23
CA LEU A 468 -2.94 23.97 -17.04
C LEU A 468 -3.54 25.16 -16.32
N PHE A 469 -4.62 24.94 -15.55
CA PHE A 469 -5.33 26.00 -14.83
C PHE A 469 -4.72 26.24 -13.44
N PHE A 470 -4.45 25.17 -12.69
CA PHE A 470 -3.97 25.26 -11.30
C PHE A 470 -2.43 25.27 -11.17
N GLY A 471 -1.68 24.94 -12.23
CA GLY A 471 -0.23 24.80 -12.17
C GLY A 471 0.20 23.73 -11.15
N ASP A 472 1.12 24.08 -10.26
CA ASP A 472 1.54 23.28 -9.09
C ASP A 472 0.94 23.81 -7.77
N THR A 473 -0.10 24.64 -7.86
CA THR A 473 -0.75 25.21 -6.68
C THR A 473 -1.47 24.11 -5.90
N GLU A 474 -1.16 24.02 -4.61
CA GLU A 474 -1.81 23.15 -3.64
C GLU A 474 -2.42 23.97 -2.50
N GLN A 475 -3.58 23.52 -2.01
CA GLN A 475 -4.36 24.16 -0.97
C GLN A 475 -4.33 23.29 0.30
N PRO A 476 -3.38 23.53 1.23
CA PRO A 476 -3.24 22.72 2.44
C PRO A 476 -4.36 23.04 3.43
N TRP A 477 -5.08 22.00 3.86
CA TRP A 477 -6.21 22.14 4.78
C TRP A 477 -5.91 21.59 6.18
N ASN A 478 -4.81 20.84 6.33
CA ASN A 478 -4.39 20.22 7.60
C ASN A 478 -3.77 21.20 8.62
N LYS A 479 -3.48 22.45 8.24
CA LYS A 479 -2.73 23.40 9.09
C LYS A 479 -3.61 24.33 9.92
N ASN A 480 -4.67 24.88 9.35
CA ASN A 480 -5.39 26.01 9.95
C ASN A 480 -6.73 25.61 10.60
N TYR A 481 -7.14 24.35 10.50
CA TYR A 481 -8.45 23.88 10.92
C TYR A 481 -8.32 22.82 12.02
N LYS A 482 -8.86 23.08 13.21
CA LYS A 482 -8.73 22.16 14.37
C LYS A 482 -9.26 20.76 14.07
N ALA A 483 -10.40 20.65 13.39
CA ALA A 483 -10.98 19.36 12.98
C ALA A 483 -10.12 18.61 11.96
N ALA A 484 -9.35 19.33 11.12
CA ALA A 484 -8.39 18.70 10.23
C ALA A 484 -7.12 18.30 11.00
N GLN A 485 -6.64 19.14 11.91
CA GLN A 485 -5.47 18.85 12.73
C GLN A 485 -5.65 17.56 13.54
N THR A 486 -6.83 17.27 14.08
CA THR A 486 -7.10 16.01 14.82
C THR A 486 -6.98 14.76 13.95
N ILE A 487 -7.19 14.88 12.63
CA ILE A 487 -6.97 13.78 11.68
C ILE A 487 -5.47 13.52 11.48
N PHE A 488 -4.65 14.57 11.48
CA PHE A 488 -3.22 14.48 11.11
C PHE A 488 -2.24 14.55 12.29
N GLN A 489 -2.69 14.95 13.47
CA GLN A 489 -1.85 15.23 14.64
C GLN A 489 -2.39 14.50 15.88
N GLY A 490 -1.48 14.09 16.76
CA GLY A 490 -1.80 13.42 18.02
C GLY A 490 -1.72 11.89 17.95
N PRO A 491 -1.82 11.22 19.12
CA PRO A 491 -1.57 9.78 19.26
C PRO A 491 -2.59 8.90 18.51
N ALA A 492 -3.84 9.37 18.35
CA ALA A 492 -4.90 8.63 17.65
C ALA A 492 -4.92 8.85 16.12
N SER A 493 -4.12 9.78 15.58
CA SER A 493 -4.16 10.20 14.17
C SER A 493 -3.90 9.06 13.17
N ILE A 494 -3.09 8.06 13.54
CA ILE A 494 -2.82 6.89 12.68
C ILE A 494 -4.08 6.04 12.51
N ALA A 495 -4.78 5.76 13.61
CA ALA A 495 -6.02 4.98 13.59
C ALA A 495 -7.11 5.73 12.81
N VAL A 496 -7.29 7.02 13.08
CA VAL A 496 -8.28 7.87 12.38
C VAL A 496 -8.04 7.88 10.87
N ARG A 497 -6.80 8.11 10.42
CA ARG A 497 -6.49 8.10 8.98
C ARG A 497 -6.67 6.72 8.36
N SER A 498 -6.28 5.66 9.06
CA SER A 498 -6.46 4.30 8.56
C SER A 498 -7.94 3.98 8.32
N THR A 499 -8.83 4.41 9.23
CA THR A 499 -10.28 4.26 9.08
C THR A 499 -10.83 5.08 7.90
N ILE A 500 -10.43 6.35 7.76
CA ILE A 500 -10.89 7.20 6.64
C ILE A 500 -10.39 6.64 5.30
N GLN A 501 -9.14 6.18 5.24
CA GLN A 501 -8.59 5.55 4.03
C GLN A 501 -9.29 4.23 3.69
N ALA A 502 -9.67 3.44 4.69
CA ALA A 502 -10.50 2.26 4.47
C ALA A 502 -11.88 2.64 3.90
N GLY A 503 -12.52 3.67 4.47
CA GLY A 503 -13.77 4.23 3.95
C GLY A 503 -13.63 4.74 2.51
N HIS A 504 -12.54 5.44 2.19
CA HIS A 504 -12.24 5.92 0.84
C HIS A 504 -12.16 4.74 -0.14
N ARG A 505 -11.41 3.69 0.20
CA ARG A 505 -11.28 2.50 -0.64
C ARG A 505 -12.62 1.79 -0.85
N LEU A 506 -13.48 1.73 0.17
CA LEU A 506 -14.81 1.13 0.06
C LEU A 506 -15.74 1.95 -0.83
N LEU A 507 -15.70 3.29 -0.72
CA LEU A 507 -16.56 4.18 -1.52
C LEU A 507 -16.13 4.27 -2.97
N TYR A 508 -14.83 4.24 -3.24
CA TYR A 508 -14.26 4.27 -4.58
C TYR A 508 -13.86 2.87 -5.08
N ALA A 509 -14.30 1.81 -4.39
CA ALA A 509 -14.08 0.44 -4.83
C ALA A 509 -14.69 0.26 -6.22
N ARG A 510 -13.97 -0.46 -7.09
CA ARG A 510 -14.58 -0.95 -8.32
C ARG A 510 -15.44 -2.16 -7.99
N THR A 511 -16.62 -2.24 -8.59
CA THR A 511 -17.48 -3.41 -8.59
C THR A 511 -18.05 -3.56 -9.99
N SER A 512 -18.54 -4.76 -10.32
CA SER A 512 -19.28 -5.00 -11.58
C SER A 512 -20.57 -4.17 -11.69
N SER A 513 -21.05 -3.61 -10.58
CA SER A 513 -22.25 -2.76 -10.50
C SER A 513 -21.97 -1.26 -10.65
N ASN A 514 -20.72 -0.83 -10.83
CA ASN A 514 -20.43 0.59 -11.00
C ASN A 514 -20.96 1.13 -12.34
N GLY A 515 -21.59 2.30 -12.29
CA GLY A 515 -21.95 3.04 -13.49
C GLY A 515 -20.72 3.70 -14.11
N PHE A 516 -20.65 3.74 -15.44
CA PHE A 516 -19.58 4.42 -16.17
C PHE A 516 -20.14 5.17 -17.38
N GLY A 517 -19.44 6.21 -17.81
CA GLY A 517 -19.79 6.95 -19.01
C GLY A 517 -18.74 7.98 -19.40
N ILE A 518 -18.97 8.62 -20.54
CA ILE A 518 -18.16 9.72 -21.06
C ILE A 518 -19.02 10.97 -21.02
N VAL A 519 -18.42 12.08 -20.60
CA VAL A 519 -19.03 13.41 -20.70
C VAL A 519 -18.59 14.05 -22.01
N GLU A 520 -19.51 14.18 -22.96
CA GLU A 520 -19.28 14.85 -24.25
C GLU A 520 -20.05 16.16 -24.36
N SER A 521 -21.17 16.26 -23.64
CA SER A 521 -22.12 17.36 -23.73
C SER A 521 -22.69 17.75 -22.37
N ALA A 522 -23.43 18.86 -22.35
CA ALA A 522 -24.09 19.31 -21.14
C ALA A 522 -25.12 18.30 -20.60
N LYS A 523 -25.78 17.58 -21.51
CA LYS A 523 -26.76 16.54 -21.20
C LYS A 523 -26.16 15.39 -20.40
N ASP A 524 -24.92 15.01 -20.70
CA ASP A 524 -24.24 13.90 -20.02
C ASP A 524 -23.96 14.25 -18.57
N VAL A 525 -23.57 15.50 -18.29
CA VAL A 525 -23.38 15.99 -16.91
C VAL A 525 -24.70 15.98 -16.14
N MET A 526 -25.83 16.39 -16.74
CA MET A 526 -27.13 16.33 -16.07
C MET A 526 -27.62 14.91 -15.82
N THR A 527 -27.33 13.98 -16.74
CA THR A 527 -27.64 12.56 -16.56
C THR A 527 -26.98 11.98 -15.30
N ILE A 528 -25.75 12.44 -14.98
CA ILE A 528 -25.05 12.07 -13.73
C ILE A 528 -25.85 12.52 -12.50
N LEU A 529 -26.61 13.62 -12.62
CA LEU A 529 -27.40 14.25 -11.56
C LEU A 529 -28.89 13.81 -11.53
N TYR A 530 -29.34 12.90 -12.38
CA TYR A 530 -30.70 12.33 -12.34
C TYR A 530 -30.97 11.44 -11.13
N GLY A 531 -32.15 11.55 -10.51
CA GLY A 531 -32.60 10.52 -9.56
C GLY A 531 -33.97 10.71 -8.91
N GLY A 532 -34.36 9.65 -8.20
CA GLY A 532 -35.69 9.34 -7.66
C GLY A 532 -35.80 7.82 -7.55
N GLN A 533 -36.83 7.28 -6.88
CA GLN A 533 -37.01 5.83 -6.76
C GLN A 533 -37.24 5.18 -8.14
N GLU A 534 -36.56 4.06 -8.40
CA GLU A 534 -36.73 3.28 -9.64
C GLU A 534 -38.20 2.96 -9.89
N GLY A 535 -38.71 3.28 -11.08
CA GLY A 535 -40.14 3.14 -11.42
C GLY A 535 -41.02 4.38 -11.18
N THR A 536 -40.45 5.48 -10.69
CA THR A 536 -41.15 6.79 -10.60
C THR A 536 -40.76 7.73 -11.75
N VAL A 537 -41.63 8.70 -12.05
CA VAL A 537 -41.36 9.74 -13.07
C VAL A 537 -40.15 10.60 -12.68
N SER A 538 -39.88 10.77 -11.38
CA SER A 538 -38.73 11.53 -10.87
C SER A 538 -37.39 10.81 -11.08
N ALA A 539 -37.35 9.48 -11.23
CA ALA A 539 -36.10 8.74 -11.45
C ALA A 539 -35.28 9.22 -12.65
N HIS A 540 -35.93 9.81 -13.65
CA HIS A 540 -35.34 10.33 -14.87
C HIS A 540 -35.26 11.87 -14.88
N ARG A 541 -35.32 12.50 -13.70
CA ARG A 541 -35.24 13.96 -13.55
C ARG A 541 -34.02 14.37 -12.71
N VAL A 542 -33.45 15.53 -12.98
CA VAL A 542 -32.37 16.16 -12.19
C VAL A 542 -32.85 16.35 -10.77
N LYS A 543 -32.15 15.73 -9.82
CA LYS A 543 -32.39 15.92 -8.38
C LYS A 543 -31.78 17.27 -7.96
N PRO A 544 -32.57 18.20 -7.41
CA PRO A 544 -32.04 19.39 -6.75
C PRO A 544 -31.35 18.94 -5.47
N ALA A 545 -30.02 18.91 -5.51
CA ALA A 545 -29.19 18.53 -4.39
C ALA A 545 -27.91 19.36 -4.38
N VAL A 546 -27.32 19.47 -3.21
CA VAL A 546 -26.00 20.07 -3.02
C VAL A 546 -24.98 18.94 -2.97
N TYR A 547 -23.84 19.11 -3.61
CA TYR A 547 -22.78 18.11 -3.69
C TYR A 547 -21.47 18.67 -3.14
N THR A 548 -20.82 17.93 -2.25
CA THR A 548 -19.46 18.26 -1.79
C THR A 548 -18.46 17.72 -2.81
N TYR A 549 -17.49 18.53 -3.25
CA TYR A 549 -16.48 18.12 -4.22
C TYR A 549 -15.04 18.40 -3.76
N ILE A 550 -14.10 17.66 -4.35
CA ILE A 550 -12.68 17.98 -4.36
C ILE A 550 -12.09 17.82 -5.76
N ILE A 551 -10.98 18.51 -5.99
CA ILE A 551 -10.01 18.21 -7.05
C ILE A 551 -8.77 17.64 -6.35
N SER A 552 -8.49 16.36 -6.56
CA SER A 552 -7.39 15.65 -5.87
C SER A 552 -6.02 16.10 -6.38
N ILE A 553 -5.02 16.19 -5.49
CA ILE A 553 -3.61 16.39 -5.87
C ILE A 553 -2.95 15.07 -6.31
N ASP A 554 -3.51 13.93 -5.94
CA ASP A 554 -2.88 12.62 -6.18
C ASP A 554 -2.97 12.21 -7.65
N ASP A 555 -4.12 12.50 -8.29
CA ASP A 555 -4.43 12.06 -9.65
C ASP A 555 -5.25 13.07 -10.47
N ASP A 556 -5.33 14.33 -10.01
CA ASP A 556 -6.09 15.42 -10.64
C ASP A 556 -7.59 15.10 -10.90
N SER A 557 -8.14 14.09 -10.22
CA SER A 557 -9.54 13.71 -10.40
C SER A 557 -10.49 14.63 -9.62
N PHE A 558 -11.61 14.96 -10.27
CA PHE A 558 -12.77 15.60 -9.66
C PHE A 558 -13.65 14.53 -9.02
N ARG A 559 -13.79 14.61 -7.70
CA ARG A 559 -14.48 13.63 -6.87
C ARG A 559 -15.57 14.31 -6.07
N PHE A 560 -16.78 13.75 -6.05
CA PHE A 560 -17.89 14.35 -5.30
C PHE A 560 -18.92 13.33 -4.80
N SER A 561 -19.74 13.76 -3.84
CA SER A 561 -20.94 13.06 -3.35
C SER A 561 -22.00 14.06 -2.85
N GLU A 562 -23.22 13.59 -2.62
CA GLU A 562 -24.32 14.43 -2.12
C GLU A 562 -24.04 14.92 -0.68
N THR A 563 -24.22 16.23 -0.45
CA THR A 563 -24.08 16.85 0.86
C THR A 563 -25.27 16.46 1.73
N GLY A 564 -25.04 15.57 2.69
CA GLY A 564 -26.05 15.22 3.70
C GLY A 564 -26.41 13.74 3.75
N ALA A 565 -25.74 12.86 3.01
CA ALA A 565 -25.98 11.43 3.21
C ALA A 565 -25.46 10.95 4.58
N ALA A 566 -26.30 10.25 5.36
CA ALA A 566 -26.06 9.87 6.76
C ALA A 566 -24.69 9.21 7.04
N PHE A 567 -24.21 8.35 6.12
CA PHE A 567 -22.90 7.69 6.23
C PHE A 567 -21.72 8.67 6.27
N PHE A 568 -21.83 9.80 5.58
CA PHE A 568 -20.75 10.78 5.49
C PHE A 568 -20.69 11.72 6.69
N VAL A 569 -21.74 11.74 7.52
CA VAL A 569 -21.74 12.45 8.81
C VAL A 569 -20.87 11.72 9.83
N ASP A 570 -20.69 10.40 9.68
CA ASP A 570 -19.87 9.56 10.56
C ASP A 570 -18.35 9.70 10.34
N PHE A 571 -17.92 10.29 9.21
CA PHE A 571 -16.52 10.59 8.93
C PHE A 571 -16.23 12.06 9.28
N ALA A 572 -15.22 12.28 10.12
CA ALA A 572 -14.82 13.60 10.64
C ALA A 572 -14.62 14.71 9.57
N SER A 573 -14.48 14.36 8.29
CA SER A 573 -14.60 15.30 7.16
C SER A 573 -14.80 14.54 5.83
N LYS A 574 -15.85 14.90 5.07
CA LYS A 574 -16.09 14.41 3.69
C LYS A 574 -14.90 14.70 2.77
N HIS A 575 -14.30 15.86 2.96
CA HIS A 575 -13.11 16.28 2.24
C HIS A 575 -11.93 15.33 2.49
N ALA A 576 -11.70 14.94 3.75
CA ALA A 576 -10.70 13.94 4.12
C ALA A 576 -10.95 12.58 3.46
N LEU A 577 -12.22 12.20 3.38
CA LEU A 577 -12.66 10.95 2.77
C LEU A 577 -12.44 10.96 1.26
N HIS A 578 -12.88 11.99 0.53
CA HIS A 578 -12.65 12.08 -0.92
C HIS A 578 -11.17 12.18 -1.28
N SER A 579 -10.37 12.85 -0.45
CA SER A 579 -8.93 13.08 -0.68
C SER A 579 -8.05 11.93 -0.21
N ASN A 580 -8.62 10.81 0.26
CA ASN A 580 -7.85 9.67 0.79
C ASN A 580 -6.87 10.08 1.91
N CYS A 581 -7.28 11.05 2.74
CA CYS A 581 -6.44 11.72 3.73
C CYS A 581 -5.19 12.42 3.17
N ALA A 582 -5.23 12.95 1.95
CA ALA A 582 -4.20 13.88 1.49
C ALA A 582 -4.21 15.14 2.36
N GLN A 583 -3.02 15.70 2.64
CA GLN A 583 -2.88 16.90 3.48
C GLN A 583 -3.29 18.19 2.79
N ALA A 584 -3.41 18.14 1.46
CA ALA A 584 -3.80 19.24 0.59
C ALA A 584 -4.71 18.70 -0.54
N VAL A 585 -5.42 19.62 -1.17
CA VAL A 585 -6.15 19.39 -2.43
C VAL A 585 -5.76 20.46 -3.44
N ARG A 586 -6.13 20.30 -4.72
CA ARG A 586 -6.05 21.41 -5.67
C ARG A 586 -7.11 22.46 -5.35
N TYR A 587 -8.33 22.00 -5.14
CA TYR A 587 -9.48 22.82 -4.75
C TYR A 587 -10.61 21.98 -4.15
N SER A 588 -11.57 22.60 -3.48
CA SER A 588 -12.74 21.93 -2.92
C SER A 588 -13.84 22.90 -2.53
N GLY A 589 -15.07 22.41 -2.47
CA GLY A 589 -16.22 23.19 -2.04
C GLY A 589 -17.52 22.40 -2.14
N GLU A 590 -18.61 23.10 -2.35
CA GLU A 590 -19.92 22.57 -2.71
C GLU A 590 -20.36 23.09 -4.09
N PHE A 591 -21.22 22.32 -4.77
CA PHE A 591 -21.91 22.77 -5.98
C PHE A 591 -23.35 22.24 -6.04
N HIS A 592 -24.20 22.91 -6.80
CA HIS A 592 -25.55 22.43 -7.10
C HIS A 592 -26.01 22.85 -8.51
N PRO A 593 -26.81 22.03 -9.20
CA PRO A 593 -27.45 22.43 -10.44
C PRO A 593 -28.63 23.37 -10.15
N ARG A 594 -28.92 24.25 -11.11
CA ARG A 594 -30.17 25.03 -11.13
C ARG A 594 -30.58 25.33 -12.57
N PRO A 595 -31.87 25.54 -12.84
CA PRO A 595 -32.31 26.11 -14.12
C PRO A 595 -31.81 27.55 -14.28
N GLU A 596 -31.64 28.00 -15.51
CA GLU A 596 -31.32 29.40 -15.83
C GLU A 596 -32.36 30.34 -15.20
N GLY A 597 -31.88 31.37 -14.49
CA GLY A 597 -32.73 32.28 -13.72
C GLY A 597 -33.04 31.83 -12.29
N GLY A 598 -32.78 30.55 -11.95
CA GLY A 598 -33.01 30.01 -10.61
C GLY A 598 -34.34 29.27 -10.44
N TRP A 599 -34.56 28.71 -9.25
CA TRP A 599 -35.68 27.80 -8.98
C TRP A 599 -37.03 28.49 -8.79
N GLU A 600 -37.07 29.80 -8.53
CA GLU A 600 -38.30 30.54 -8.16
C GLU A 600 -39.35 30.55 -9.28
N ASP A 601 -38.91 30.72 -10.53
CA ASP A 601 -39.80 30.81 -11.71
C ASP A 601 -39.79 29.52 -12.56
N PHE A 602 -39.22 28.42 -12.06
CA PHE A 602 -39.03 27.20 -12.84
C PHE A 602 -40.30 26.34 -12.92
N ASN A 603 -40.77 26.08 -14.16
CA ASN A 603 -41.87 25.18 -14.42
C ASN A 603 -41.42 23.71 -14.43
N ASP A 604 -41.86 22.91 -13.43
CA ASP A 604 -41.51 21.49 -13.32
C ASP A 604 -42.09 20.61 -14.43
N GLU A 605 -43.09 21.09 -15.19
CA GLU A 605 -43.59 20.36 -16.35
C GLU A 605 -42.59 20.37 -17.52
N THR A 606 -41.61 21.27 -17.50
CA THR A 606 -40.56 21.36 -18.53
C THR A 606 -39.69 20.10 -18.48
N PRO A 607 -39.57 19.35 -19.58
CA PRO A 607 -38.64 18.23 -19.67
C PRO A 607 -37.19 18.71 -19.46
N ASP A 608 -36.38 17.97 -18.69
CA ASP A 608 -35.04 18.41 -18.30
C ASP A 608 -34.08 18.61 -19.48
N ASP A 609 -34.34 17.98 -20.63
CA ASP A 609 -33.59 18.16 -21.88
C ASP A 609 -33.90 19.48 -22.60
N GLN A 610 -35.00 20.15 -22.24
CA GLN A 610 -35.38 21.48 -22.71
C GLN A 610 -34.97 22.59 -21.73
N VAL A 611 -34.43 22.23 -20.56
CA VAL A 611 -33.99 23.19 -19.54
C VAL A 611 -32.55 23.61 -19.80
N HIS A 612 -32.31 24.92 -19.84
CA HIS A 612 -30.96 25.46 -19.79
C HIS A 612 -30.43 25.40 -18.36
N TRP A 613 -29.56 24.42 -18.10
CA TRP A 613 -28.99 24.19 -16.78
C TRP A 613 -27.75 25.06 -16.53
N GLU A 614 -27.65 25.59 -15.32
CA GLU A 614 -26.48 26.27 -14.77
C GLU A 614 -25.91 25.45 -13.60
N LEU A 615 -24.60 25.57 -13.38
CA LEU A 615 -23.96 25.03 -12.18
C LEU A 615 -23.47 26.19 -11.31
N VAL A 616 -23.87 26.19 -10.05
CA VAL A 616 -23.34 27.08 -9.03
C VAL A 616 -22.33 26.29 -8.20
N ILE A 617 -21.13 26.82 -8.05
CA ILE A 617 -20.02 26.19 -7.32
C ILE A 617 -19.36 27.20 -6.38
N ASP A 618 -18.90 26.73 -5.23
CA ASP A 618 -18.23 27.56 -4.23
C ASP A 618 -16.87 27.01 -3.79
N ASN A 619 -16.26 27.71 -2.83
CA ASN A 619 -15.02 27.38 -2.15
C ASN A 619 -15.23 26.97 -0.69
N ASN A 620 -16.32 26.27 -0.34
CA ASN A 620 -16.54 25.82 1.05
C ASN A 620 -17.13 24.42 1.12
N SER A 621 -16.32 23.48 1.60
CA SER A 621 -16.73 22.07 1.79
C SER A 621 -17.38 21.80 3.16
N GLY A 622 -17.70 22.86 3.93
CA GLY A 622 -18.19 22.82 5.31
C GLY A 622 -17.09 22.65 6.36
N THR A 623 -16.00 21.95 6.04
CA THR A 623 -14.85 21.73 6.95
C THR A 623 -13.60 22.52 6.58
N TYR A 624 -13.50 22.94 5.31
CA TYR A 624 -12.38 23.68 4.75
C TYR A 624 -12.86 24.61 3.63
N SER A 625 -12.32 25.83 3.61
CA SER A 625 -12.56 26.80 2.54
C SER A 625 -11.24 27.21 1.87
N PRO A 626 -10.99 26.79 0.62
CA PRO A 626 -9.82 27.23 -0.14
C PRO A 626 -9.82 28.73 -0.47
N ASP A 627 -8.67 29.22 -0.94
CA ASP A 627 -8.49 30.61 -1.35
C ASP A 627 -9.56 31.06 -2.37
N PRO A 628 -10.38 32.09 -2.06
CA PRO A 628 -11.38 32.61 -3.00
C PRO A 628 -10.78 33.24 -4.25
N MET A 629 -9.50 33.66 -4.23
CA MET A 629 -8.85 34.23 -5.41
C MET A 629 -8.73 33.22 -6.57
N MET A 630 -8.88 31.93 -6.30
CA MET A 630 -8.83 30.84 -7.29
C MET A 630 -10.20 30.49 -7.88
N LEU A 631 -11.30 31.11 -7.45
CA LEU A 631 -12.64 30.89 -8.00
C LEU A 631 -12.74 31.17 -9.52
N PRO A 632 -12.11 32.22 -10.08
CA PRO A 632 -12.08 32.43 -11.53
C PRO A 632 -11.39 31.27 -12.26
N THR A 633 -10.27 30.78 -11.73
CA THR A 633 -9.54 29.62 -12.29
C THR A 633 -10.38 28.35 -12.27
N LEU A 634 -11.10 28.10 -11.17
CA LEU A 634 -12.04 26.99 -11.08
C LEU A 634 -13.16 27.11 -12.12
N LYS A 635 -13.73 28.32 -12.27
CA LYS A 635 -14.76 28.60 -13.26
C LYS A 635 -14.27 28.27 -14.66
N GLU A 636 -13.11 28.78 -15.05
CA GLU A 636 -12.52 28.55 -16.37
C GLU A 636 -12.25 27.05 -16.63
N LEU A 637 -11.73 26.33 -15.62
CA LEU A 637 -11.53 24.88 -15.72
C LEU A 637 -12.85 24.14 -16.01
N LEU A 638 -13.93 24.49 -15.30
CA LEU A 638 -15.21 23.83 -15.47
C LEU A 638 -15.90 24.21 -16.78
N GLU A 639 -15.84 25.47 -17.20
CA GLU A 639 -16.36 25.90 -18.51
C GLU A 639 -15.60 25.24 -19.67
N TYR A 640 -14.29 25.02 -19.52
CA TYR A 640 -13.47 24.27 -20.49
C TYR A 640 -13.85 22.79 -20.56
N ASN A 641 -14.24 22.18 -19.44
CA ASN A 641 -14.58 20.77 -19.37
C ASN A 641 -16.04 20.46 -19.68
N PHE A 642 -16.94 21.41 -19.43
CA PHE A 642 -18.38 21.26 -19.60
C PHE A 642 -18.93 22.31 -20.58
N PRO A 643 -18.55 22.22 -21.87
CA PRO A 643 -18.98 23.20 -22.87
C PRO A 643 -20.51 23.23 -22.97
N GLY A 644 -21.08 24.43 -22.95
CA GLY A 644 -22.53 24.66 -22.97
C GLY A 644 -23.17 24.85 -21.59
N PHE A 645 -22.45 24.62 -20.49
CA PHE A 645 -22.89 25.05 -19.17
C PHE A 645 -22.47 26.47 -18.85
N ARG A 646 -23.37 27.22 -18.20
CA ARG A 646 -22.99 28.43 -17.49
C ARG A 646 -22.54 28.08 -16.07
N ILE A 647 -21.28 28.40 -15.74
CA ILE A 647 -20.71 28.15 -14.42
C ILE A 647 -20.69 29.46 -13.61
N HIS A 648 -21.30 29.42 -12.42
CA HIS A 648 -21.23 30.50 -11.43
C HIS A 648 -20.32 30.06 -10.29
N ALA A 649 -19.11 30.61 -10.22
CA ALA A 649 -18.19 30.39 -9.11
C ALA A 649 -18.28 31.56 -8.12
N TRP A 650 -18.82 31.31 -6.93
CA TRP A 650 -19.06 32.35 -5.91
C TRP A 650 -18.31 32.04 -4.62
N ASP A 651 -17.90 33.11 -3.92
CA ASP A 651 -17.32 32.95 -2.58
C ASP A 651 -18.39 32.46 -1.60
N HIS A 652 -17.98 31.67 -0.63
CA HIS A 652 -18.88 31.09 0.35
C HIS A 652 -19.64 32.13 1.22
N ASN A 653 -19.17 33.39 1.26
CA ASN A 653 -19.84 34.50 1.94
C ASN A 653 -20.75 35.32 1.00
N ASP A 654 -20.85 34.96 -0.29
CA ASP A 654 -21.70 35.68 -1.24
C ASP A 654 -23.19 35.43 -0.90
N PRO A 655 -24.00 36.49 -0.66
CA PRO A 655 -25.42 36.33 -0.36
C PRO A 655 -26.20 35.59 -1.44
N ARG A 656 -25.77 35.69 -2.71
CA ARG A 656 -26.43 35.01 -3.84
C ARG A 656 -26.27 33.50 -3.77
N LEU A 657 -25.13 33.02 -3.25
CA LEU A 657 -24.88 31.60 -3.04
C LEU A 657 -25.84 31.04 -1.98
N ALA A 658 -25.97 31.74 -0.84
CA ALA A 658 -26.87 31.34 0.23
C ALA A 658 -28.31 31.23 -0.27
N ALA A 659 -28.81 32.25 -0.97
CA ALA A 659 -30.14 32.26 -1.56
C ALA A 659 -30.34 31.12 -2.58
N SER A 660 -29.38 30.92 -3.48
CA SER A 660 -29.49 29.86 -4.49
C SER A 660 -29.49 28.45 -3.88
N ARG A 661 -28.72 28.24 -2.81
CA ARG A 661 -28.65 26.97 -2.08
C ARG A 661 -29.94 26.68 -1.33
N GLU A 662 -30.50 27.70 -0.68
CA GLU A 662 -31.78 27.60 0.02
C GLU A 662 -32.94 27.30 -0.95
N ALA A 663 -32.98 28.00 -2.09
CA ALA A 663 -33.96 27.73 -3.15
C ALA A 663 -33.86 26.30 -3.68
N CYS A 664 -32.65 25.78 -3.89
CA CYS A 664 -32.42 24.38 -4.29
C CYS A 664 -33.02 23.38 -3.28
N ARG A 665 -32.75 23.59 -1.98
CA ARG A 665 -33.30 22.75 -0.90
C ARG A 665 -34.81 22.84 -0.79
N ALA A 666 -35.38 24.05 -0.86
CA ALA A 666 -36.82 24.26 -0.82
C ALA A 666 -37.53 23.58 -2.00
N TYR A 667 -36.93 23.62 -3.20
CA TYR A 667 -37.47 22.94 -4.38
C TYR A 667 -37.42 21.41 -4.24
N ALA A 668 -36.31 20.87 -3.70
CA ALA A 668 -36.16 19.45 -3.44
C ALA A 668 -37.30 18.90 -2.54
N LEU A 669 -37.58 19.60 -1.43
CA LEU A 669 -38.62 19.25 -0.47
C LEU A 669 -40.04 19.36 -1.06
N SER A 670 -40.30 20.44 -1.80
CA SER A 670 -41.67 20.77 -2.23
C SER A 670 -42.12 20.11 -3.53
N LYS A 671 -41.19 19.83 -4.45
CA LYS A 671 -41.51 19.38 -5.82
C LYS A 671 -40.92 18.03 -6.21
N ARG A 672 -39.86 17.58 -5.53
CA ARG A 672 -39.12 16.37 -5.95
C ARG A 672 -39.23 15.20 -4.98
N GLY A 673 -40.04 15.34 -3.93
CA GLY A 673 -40.32 14.26 -2.97
C GLY A 673 -39.12 13.86 -2.11
N VAL A 674 -38.13 14.73 -1.99
CA VAL A 674 -36.96 14.53 -1.13
C VAL A 674 -37.38 14.77 0.31
N GLN A 675 -37.09 13.84 1.22
CA GLN A 675 -37.45 13.99 2.63
C GLN A 675 -36.47 14.92 3.37
N GLN A 676 -36.90 15.50 4.49
CA GLN A 676 -36.09 16.47 5.24
C GLN A 676 -34.84 15.85 5.88
N ASP A 677 -34.92 14.58 6.28
CA ASP A 677 -33.84 13.74 6.78
C ASP A 677 -32.81 13.37 5.71
N GLU A 678 -33.18 13.34 4.42
CA GLU A 678 -32.23 13.17 3.31
C GLU A 678 -31.36 14.41 3.08
N LEU A 679 -31.91 15.62 3.33
CA LEU A 679 -31.17 16.88 3.17
C LEU A 679 -30.33 17.24 4.39
N GLN A 680 -30.74 16.78 5.58
CA GLN A 680 -30.09 17.01 6.87
C GLN A 680 -30.31 15.82 7.81
N PRO A 681 -29.52 14.74 7.72
CA PRO A 681 -29.63 13.61 8.64
C PRO A 681 -29.30 14.08 10.04
N HIS A 682 -30.27 13.97 10.95
CA HIS A 682 -30.06 14.22 12.36
C HIS A 682 -29.57 12.92 12.99
N ILE A 683 -28.45 12.96 13.72
CA ILE A 683 -28.05 11.84 14.58
C ILE A 683 -29.14 11.73 15.66
N HIS A 684 -29.92 10.65 15.66
CA HIS A 684 -30.83 10.38 16.76
C HIS A 684 -30.00 10.05 18.00
N GLY A 685 -30.32 10.70 19.13
CA GLY A 685 -29.58 10.56 20.38
C GLY A 685 -29.48 9.10 20.82
N GLY A 686 -28.28 8.52 20.71
CA GLY A 686 -27.99 7.13 21.07
C GLY A 686 -27.05 6.41 20.10
N GLU A 687 -26.87 6.90 18.87
CA GLU A 687 -25.98 6.27 17.89
C GLU A 687 -24.51 6.66 18.13
N THR A 688 -23.64 5.65 18.26
CA THR A 688 -22.21 5.86 18.55
C THR A 688 -21.45 5.98 17.23
N VAL A 689 -20.88 7.16 16.98
CA VAL A 689 -20.14 7.50 15.76
C VAL A 689 -18.91 6.61 15.58
N LEU A 690 -18.60 6.15 14.37
CA LEU A 690 -17.45 5.29 14.06
C LEU A 690 -16.09 5.95 14.42
N HIS A 691 -16.02 7.27 14.24
CA HIS A 691 -14.94 8.12 14.75
C HIS A 691 -14.85 8.10 16.28
N ASP A 692 -15.98 8.14 16.98
CA ASP A 692 -16.04 8.17 18.43
C ASP A 692 -15.64 6.81 19.03
N VAL A 693 -16.00 5.70 18.37
CA VAL A 693 -15.53 4.34 18.73
C VAL A 693 -14.01 4.22 18.55
N SER A 694 -13.45 4.73 17.45
CA SER A 694 -12.01 4.63 17.18
C SER A 694 -11.18 5.55 18.08
N VAL A 695 -11.68 6.73 18.43
CA VAL A 695 -11.06 7.62 19.43
C VAL A 695 -11.14 7.04 20.84
N ARG A 696 -12.29 6.47 21.25
CA ARG A 696 -12.45 5.82 22.56
C ARG A 696 -11.58 4.57 22.69
N SER A 697 -11.53 3.75 21.63
CA SER A 697 -10.67 2.57 21.57
C SER A 697 -9.18 2.93 21.61
N ALA A 698 -8.75 3.94 20.85
CA ALA A 698 -7.37 4.43 20.86
C ALA A 698 -6.96 5.05 22.20
N ASN A 699 -7.91 5.63 22.95
CA ASN A 699 -7.69 6.21 24.27
C ASN A 699 -7.92 5.23 25.44
N GLY A 700 -8.16 3.94 25.17
CA GLY A 700 -8.35 2.92 26.21
C GLY A 700 -9.64 3.06 27.02
N VAL A 701 -10.65 3.76 26.50
CA VAL A 701 -11.96 3.94 27.15
C VAL A 701 -12.88 2.78 26.71
N PRO A 702 -13.47 2.03 27.65
CA PRO A 702 -14.34 0.90 27.31
C PRO A 702 -15.57 1.38 26.52
N VAL A 703 -15.87 0.69 25.42
CA VAL A 703 -17.07 0.92 24.62
C VAL A 703 -18.25 0.33 25.38
N GLY A 704 -19.15 1.18 25.88
CA GLY A 704 -20.40 0.74 26.48
C GLY A 704 -21.24 -0.01 25.44
N SER A 705 -21.79 -1.16 25.82
CA SER A 705 -22.73 -1.93 25.00
C SER A 705 -23.93 -1.05 24.60
N PRO A 706 -24.43 -1.16 23.35
CA PRO A 706 -25.61 -0.43 22.92
C PRO A 706 -26.82 -0.82 23.80
N PRO A 707 -27.77 0.09 24.04
CA PRO A 707 -28.98 -0.25 24.76
C PRO A 707 -29.74 -1.34 23.99
N ALA A 708 -30.03 -2.45 24.67
CA ALA A 708 -30.89 -3.51 24.14
C ALA A 708 -32.33 -2.98 24.04
N ASN A 709 -32.67 -2.38 22.90
CA ASN A 709 -34.07 -2.08 22.60
C ASN A 709 -34.77 -3.39 22.23
N GLY A 710 -35.80 -3.70 23.01
CA GLY A 710 -36.43 -5.00 23.12
C GLY A 710 -37.04 -5.55 21.83
N ILE A 711 -36.89 -6.86 21.67
CA ILE A 711 -37.76 -7.69 20.86
C ILE A 711 -39.17 -7.59 21.46
N PRO A 712 -40.23 -7.27 20.70
CA PRO A 712 -41.58 -7.45 21.19
C PRO A 712 -41.86 -8.95 21.24
N THR A 713 -41.81 -9.56 22.42
CA THR A 713 -42.35 -10.89 22.65
C THR A 713 -43.87 -10.82 22.65
N LEU A 714 -44.50 -11.65 21.82
CA LEU A 714 -45.86 -12.09 22.07
C LEU A 714 -45.88 -12.80 23.42
N THR A 715 -46.69 -12.25 24.33
CA THR A 715 -46.98 -12.63 25.73
C THR A 715 -45.86 -12.53 26.75
#